data_AF-A0AA39KTQ7-F1
#
_entry.id   AF-A0AA39KTQ7-F1
#
_cell.length_a   1.000
_cell.length_b   1.000
_cell.length_c   1.000
_cell.angle_alpha   90.00
_cell.angle_beta   90.00
_cell.angle_gamma   90.00
#
_symmetry.space_group_name_H-M   'P 1'
#
loop_
_entity.id
_entity.type
_entity.pdbx_description
1 polymer ?
#
loop_
_entity_poly.entity_id
_entity_poly.type
_entity_poly.pdbx_seq_one_letter_code
_entity_poly.pdbx_strand_id
1 'polypeptide(L)'
;MRIHWLMDPLMKRSKKTGGEMNMGVTYVYTTCEKDIKRSIKVSREEAYGNVVDSNSNNISQSYISTPLQDIENSSHEKSDHSRSTDKENHKTSRKRRRSITDKDDIVLKRSRVDVHNINEEIRFAKSVAGKEGTPRFNQFLDFLIEGEGKECLEVLKGKGINLSSMSSILSGSGADATKAFKGLYDLWFDEQGNKTRYLKTLEKERINLASVSSIISKARANAAKTFKGLYDLWFDEQGNKTRYLKTLEKERINLASVSSILGGTGTSAAKAFKDLYDLWFDEEGNKTRYLKTLEKEQIGLASVSNILHGARANAAKTFKGLHDLWFDEQGNKTQYLKTLEKEEINLTNVSGILSKAGAKAPKAFKDLYNLWFDEEGNKTQYLKTLEKEEINLTNVSSILGGAGANGANAFKDLYDLWFDEKGNKTQYLKTLEESGMGLTNVSSILHRVGANGAKAFKELYNTFLDEQGNKTQYLKTLEKEGISLASISSILHGAGANAAKAFKDLYDLWFDEEGNKTQYLKTLKESGINLTNVSSILNGAGANGAKAFKDLYDLWFDEQGNKTQYLKTLKKEKVNLADVPGILSKAGAKAPKAFKDLYDLWFDKQGNETQYLKTLKKEKINLTNMSSILHGVGANGAKAFKDLYDLWFDKQGNKTQYLKTLEERGVNLINMSSVLAGAGVNATKAFKDLYDLWFDEKGNKTQYLKTLEKEGIDLSSISSILNGAGANGAKAFKDSYDLWFDEEGNKTQYLRTIEKEGASFASMSSILHGTGASAAKAFKDLYDLWFDEEGNKTQYLKTLKKEGITLSNMSSILSGAGANTTKAFKDLYNLWFDVQGNKKQYLKHFTEKRNKEKNFDISNLSGIFSGAGAKASNAFKELHNVCFNDNGKETELLNNFYDVGFKPSNLSTMLCGSGSHASHRLKKFHNTLFDDKGKETRLLNDFRKIGFNPKSLCSILSASVSSLGQFHDFCSTKKAKAYLIHFSRAGFTIKKLSNILHGARASICSALKDFHNVCFDEQGNNTQLLNDFYRAGFTASPLSTILGMAGNNSASILKNFHKSCFNERNYLNHFLAEKKLFTPTNLSRVLHRVGLSICSAFEKLHGFCFDKTGSKTDYLNNLIKNNSPNTILDTLYKKVEKVKKAPSAFLDEQNISEEDKITNSGLNPSSVSGRTKQEQNLGSLQQGDSKIKRKIRKGTLNRGENRQETTDGTDDNPETYLNDPTVDKQLQESCQTISF
;
A
#
# COMPACT_ATOMS: atom_id res chain seq x y z
N MET A 1 72.54 17.07 -11.79
CA MET A 1 73.72 17.59 -12.52
C MET A 1 73.95 16.67 -13.71
N ARG A 2 74.00 17.18 -14.95
CA ARG A 2 73.97 16.46 -16.24
C ARG A 2 72.60 15.75 -16.53
N ILE A 3 71.86 15.96 -17.64
CA ILE A 3 72.09 15.94 -19.12
C ILE A 3 71.88 14.51 -19.69
N HIS A 4 71.13 14.21 -20.77
CA HIS A 4 70.10 14.88 -21.63
C HIS A 4 69.26 13.75 -22.34
N TRP A 5 68.02 13.91 -22.85
CA TRP A 5 67.59 14.29 -24.25
C TRP A 5 68.33 13.58 -25.41
N LEU A 6 67.74 13.27 -26.59
CA LEU A 6 66.40 13.44 -27.21
C LEU A 6 65.82 12.04 -27.64
N MET A 7 64.85 11.77 -28.55
CA MET A 7 63.85 12.45 -29.45
C MET A 7 62.63 11.46 -29.59
N ASP A 8 61.43 11.65 -30.17
CA ASP A 8 60.82 12.46 -31.27
C ASP A 8 61.18 11.98 -32.72
N PRO A 9 60.39 12.23 -33.81
CA PRO A 9 59.03 12.79 -33.97
C PRO A 9 58.05 11.81 -34.70
N LEU A 10 56.75 12.07 -34.92
CA LEU A 10 56.19 12.99 -35.92
C LEU A 10 54.73 13.45 -35.68
N MET A 11 54.55 14.75 -35.93
CA MET A 11 53.32 15.56 -36.14
C MET A 11 52.35 15.02 -37.24
N LYS A 12 51.11 15.54 -37.45
CA LYS A 12 50.58 16.94 -37.36
C LYS A 12 49.03 17.03 -37.43
N ARG A 13 48.47 18.14 -36.93
CA ARG A 13 47.14 18.77 -37.21
C ARG A 13 45.86 18.06 -36.72
N SER A 14 44.78 18.76 -36.32
CA SER A 14 44.65 20.17 -35.86
C SER A 14 43.27 20.52 -35.28
N LYS A 15 43.25 21.35 -34.22
CA LYS A 15 42.32 22.47 -33.90
C LYS A 15 40.78 22.23 -33.88
N LYS A 16 39.97 22.95 -33.07
CA LYS A 16 40.15 23.69 -31.78
C LYS A 16 38.73 24.02 -31.25
N THR A 17 38.64 24.46 -29.99
CA THR A 17 37.49 24.99 -29.24
C THR A 17 36.65 23.93 -28.51
N GLY A 18 36.20 24.17 -27.27
CA GLY A 18 36.56 25.28 -26.38
C GLY A 18 35.67 25.38 -25.16
N GLY A 19 36.19 25.06 -23.97
CA GLY A 19 35.47 25.18 -22.71
C GLY A 19 36.45 25.05 -21.54
N GLU A 20 36.60 26.12 -20.77
CA GLU A 20 37.53 26.17 -19.64
C GLU A 20 36.90 25.58 -18.36
N MET A 21 37.75 25.08 -17.46
CA MET A 21 37.30 24.56 -16.17
C MET A 21 37.03 25.71 -15.19
N ASN A 22 36.01 25.55 -14.35
CA ASN A 22 35.97 26.22 -13.06
C ASN A 22 35.56 25.21 -11.99
N MET A 23 36.40 25.01 -10.97
CA MET A 23 36.19 23.98 -9.94
C MET A 23 35.36 24.54 -8.78
N GLY A 24 34.14 24.00 -8.59
CA GLY A 24 33.23 24.43 -7.53
C GLY A 24 32.40 23.27 -6.95
N VAL A 25 32.92 22.65 -5.89
CA VAL A 25 32.25 21.78 -4.89
C VAL A 25 30.82 21.29 -5.25
N THR A 26 30.68 20.27 -6.10
CA THR A 26 29.42 19.51 -6.27
C THR A 26 29.71 18.07 -6.73
N TYR A 27 29.91 17.14 -5.78
CA TYR A 27 30.24 15.74 -6.13
C TYR A 27 29.64 14.67 -5.17
N VAL A 28 28.34 14.78 -4.90
CA VAL A 28 27.57 13.73 -4.17
C VAL A 28 26.21 13.44 -4.81
N TYR A 29 25.50 14.45 -5.32
CA TYR A 29 24.09 14.28 -5.74
C TYR A 29 23.86 13.80 -7.19
N THR A 30 24.79 14.07 -8.11
CA THR A 30 24.56 13.88 -9.57
C THR A 30 24.66 12.44 -10.06
N THR A 31 25.25 11.51 -9.30
CA THR A 31 25.36 10.09 -9.67
C THR A 31 24.02 9.38 -9.53
N CYS A 32 23.32 9.59 -8.41
CA CYS A 32 22.09 8.88 -8.09
C CYS A 32 20.96 9.15 -9.10
N GLU A 33 20.84 10.39 -9.57
CA GLU A 33 19.83 10.77 -10.58
C GLU A 33 20.10 10.13 -11.95
N LYS A 34 21.38 9.99 -12.33
CA LYS A 34 21.77 9.30 -13.59
C LYS A 34 21.52 7.80 -13.52
N ASP A 35 21.79 7.16 -12.39
CA ASP A 35 21.54 5.72 -12.22
C ASP A 35 20.04 5.39 -12.17
N ILE A 36 19.21 6.26 -11.60
CA ILE A 36 17.75 6.17 -11.66
C ILE A 36 17.26 6.31 -13.11
N LYS A 37 17.69 7.35 -13.83
CA LYS A 37 17.31 7.56 -15.25
C LYS A 37 17.81 6.43 -16.16
N ARG A 38 18.96 5.81 -15.86
CA ARG A 38 19.47 4.64 -16.59
C ARG A 38 18.69 3.36 -16.30
N SER A 39 18.34 3.11 -15.04
CA SER A 39 17.51 1.96 -14.64
C SER A 39 16.10 2.02 -15.25
N ILE A 40 15.50 3.21 -15.30
CA ILE A 40 14.18 3.45 -15.92
C ILE A 40 14.24 3.21 -17.44
N LYS A 41 15.34 3.58 -18.11
CA LYS A 41 15.48 3.29 -19.55
C LYS A 41 15.65 1.80 -19.84
N VAL A 42 16.54 1.10 -19.13
CA VAL A 42 16.76 -0.35 -19.33
C VAL A 42 15.46 -1.14 -19.05
N SER A 43 14.67 -0.72 -18.04
CA SER A 43 13.38 -1.33 -17.72
C SER A 43 12.28 -1.15 -18.79
N ARG A 44 12.55 -0.42 -19.89
CA ARG A 44 11.63 -0.24 -21.03
C ARG A 44 12.04 -1.00 -22.29
N GLU A 45 13.28 -1.47 -22.40
CA GLU A 45 13.80 -2.12 -23.62
C GLU A 45 13.73 -3.66 -23.54
N GLU A 46 13.61 -4.26 -22.35
CA GLU A 46 13.62 -5.72 -22.14
C GLU A 46 12.22 -6.40 -22.12
N ALA A 47 11.17 -5.71 -22.57
CA ALA A 47 9.78 -6.21 -22.49
C ALA A 47 9.33 -7.11 -23.66
N TYR A 48 10.09 -7.15 -24.77
CA TYR A 48 9.68 -7.82 -26.02
C TYR A 48 10.59 -9.00 -26.38
N GLY A 49 10.01 -10.19 -26.56
CA GLY A 49 10.73 -11.42 -26.90
C GLY A 49 9.82 -12.64 -27.02
N ASN A 50 9.21 -12.83 -28.19
CA ASN A 50 8.22 -13.88 -28.45
C ASN A 50 8.82 -15.30 -28.48
N VAL A 51 8.20 -16.26 -27.78
CA VAL A 51 7.80 -17.59 -28.30
C VAL A 51 6.48 -17.98 -27.62
N VAL A 52 5.58 -18.63 -28.37
CA VAL A 52 4.26 -19.11 -27.94
C VAL A 52 4.39 -20.38 -27.08
N ASP A 53 3.73 -20.44 -25.91
CA ASP A 53 2.62 -21.40 -25.66
C ASP A 53 1.89 -21.25 -24.29
N SER A 54 0.57 -21.50 -24.33
CA SER A 54 -0.33 -22.05 -23.30
C SER A 54 -0.44 -21.48 -21.84
N ASN A 55 -1.70 -21.12 -21.49
CA ASN A 55 -2.34 -21.09 -20.15
C ASN A 55 -1.74 -20.22 -19.02
N SER A 56 -2.32 -19.03 -18.78
CA SER A 56 -2.01 -18.22 -17.58
C SER A 56 -3.17 -17.40 -16.98
N ASN A 57 -4.30 -18.05 -16.67
CA ASN A 57 -5.34 -17.43 -15.84
C ASN A 57 -4.78 -17.06 -14.44
N ASN A 58 -5.06 -15.81 -13.98
CA ASN A 58 -4.65 -15.18 -12.71
C ASN A 58 -3.32 -14.38 -12.63
N ILE A 59 -3.03 -13.45 -13.57
CA ILE A 59 -2.21 -12.25 -13.25
C ILE A 59 -2.87 -10.96 -13.80
N SER A 60 -3.98 -10.53 -13.21
CA SER A 60 -4.60 -9.20 -13.46
C SER A 60 -5.52 -8.73 -12.32
N GLN A 61 -5.11 -8.93 -11.06
CA GLN A 61 -5.84 -8.45 -9.86
C GLN A 61 -4.97 -7.70 -8.84
N SER A 62 -3.91 -7.02 -9.29
CA SER A 62 -3.37 -5.87 -8.55
C SER A 62 -4.00 -4.58 -9.08
N TYR A 63 -4.37 -3.67 -8.17
CA TYR A 63 -5.01 -2.37 -8.44
C TYR A 63 -6.47 -2.33 -8.93
N ILE A 64 -7.23 -3.44 -8.91
CA ILE A 64 -8.69 -3.33 -8.90
C ILE A 64 -9.14 -3.08 -7.45
N SER A 65 -9.34 -1.80 -7.10
CA SER A 65 -10.12 -1.46 -5.90
C SER A 65 -11.56 -1.87 -6.15
N THR A 66 -12.12 -2.76 -5.34
CA THR A 66 -13.55 -3.12 -5.40
C THR A 66 -14.38 -1.84 -5.27
N PRO A 67 -15.26 -1.50 -6.23
CA PRO A 67 -16.11 -0.33 -6.09
C PRO A 67 -17.17 -0.58 -5.01
N LEU A 68 -16.83 -0.25 -3.76
CA LEU A 68 -17.83 0.09 -2.76
C LEU A 68 -18.62 1.27 -3.34
N GLN A 69 -19.83 0.98 -3.80
CA GLN A 69 -20.75 1.98 -4.29
C GLN A 69 -21.31 2.74 -3.10
N ASP A 70 -20.54 3.71 -2.59
CA ASP A 70 -21.09 4.76 -1.76
C ASP A 70 -22.16 5.48 -2.57
N ILE A 71 -23.43 5.22 -2.26
CA ILE A 71 -24.58 5.88 -2.87
C ILE A 71 -24.70 7.28 -2.27
N GLU A 72 -23.71 8.12 -2.55
CA GLU A 72 -23.82 9.55 -2.32
C GLU A 72 -24.81 10.14 -3.32
N ASN A 73 -25.77 10.89 -2.81
CA ASN A 73 -26.77 11.57 -3.62
C ASN A 73 -26.10 12.67 -4.46
N SER A 74 -25.74 12.36 -5.70
CA SER A 74 -25.29 13.36 -6.66
C SER A 74 -26.45 14.27 -7.05
N SER A 75 -26.51 15.43 -6.40
CA SER A 75 -27.43 16.52 -6.74
C SER A 75 -27.30 16.85 -8.22
N HIS A 76 -28.40 16.73 -8.97
CA HIS A 76 -28.41 16.94 -10.41
C HIS A 76 -28.07 18.39 -10.78
N GLU A 77 -26.81 18.64 -11.15
CA GLU A 77 -26.49 19.76 -12.04
C GLU A 77 -27.10 19.49 -13.41
N LYS A 78 -27.89 20.44 -13.90
CA LYS A 78 -28.50 20.36 -15.23
C LYS A 78 -27.49 20.80 -16.26
N SER A 79 -26.96 19.86 -17.05
CA SER A 79 -26.32 20.21 -18.32
C SER A 79 -27.40 20.70 -19.28
N ASP A 80 -27.50 22.01 -19.50
CA ASP A 80 -28.42 22.54 -20.51
C ASP A 80 -28.04 22.01 -21.90
N HIS A 81 -28.97 21.31 -22.53
CA HIS A 81 -28.80 20.73 -23.86
C HIS A 81 -29.59 21.55 -24.87
N SER A 82 -28.94 22.57 -25.42
CA SER A 82 -29.36 23.21 -26.67
C SER A 82 -29.40 22.15 -27.78
N ARG A 83 -30.59 21.88 -28.30
CA ARG A 83 -30.74 21.06 -29.52
C ARG A 83 -30.27 21.87 -30.72
N SER A 84 -29.05 21.62 -31.20
CA SER A 84 -28.79 21.77 -32.65
C SER A 84 -29.68 20.77 -33.39
N THR A 85 -30.23 21.21 -34.52
CA THR A 85 -30.95 20.38 -35.49
C THR A 85 -30.60 20.84 -36.89
N ASP A 86 -29.35 20.61 -37.28
CA ASP A 86 -28.89 20.92 -38.63
C ASP A 86 -29.37 19.83 -39.60
N LYS A 87 -30.34 20.21 -40.45
CA LYS A 87 -30.72 19.52 -41.68
C LYS A 87 -30.77 20.54 -42.82
N GLU A 88 -30.48 20.06 -44.01
CA GLU A 88 -30.06 20.90 -45.13
C GLU A 88 -31.11 21.88 -45.64
N ASN A 89 -30.60 23.06 -46.00
CA ASN A 89 -31.01 23.92 -47.11
C ASN A 89 -32.30 23.54 -47.86
N HIS A 90 -33.38 24.29 -47.63
CA HIS A 90 -34.26 24.68 -48.73
C HIS A 90 -34.78 26.11 -48.55
N LYS A 91 -34.54 26.96 -49.57
CA LYS A 91 -35.06 28.34 -49.62
C LYS A 91 -36.57 28.34 -49.85
N THR A 92 -37.35 28.92 -48.94
CA THR A 92 -38.55 29.70 -49.31
C THR A 92 -38.76 30.85 -48.32
N SER A 93 -38.99 32.05 -48.84
CA SER A 93 -39.13 33.28 -48.06
C SER A 93 -40.60 33.69 -47.91
N ARG A 94 -41.11 33.74 -46.68
CA ARG A 94 -42.39 34.41 -46.36
C ARG A 94 -42.21 35.37 -45.20
N LYS A 95 -41.97 36.65 -45.52
CA LYS A 95 -42.04 37.76 -44.56
C LYS A 95 -43.44 37.79 -43.94
N ARG A 96 -43.56 37.67 -42.62
CA ARG A 96 -44.80 37.97 -41.89
C ARG A 96 -44.52 39.10 -40.93
N ARG A 97 -45.01 40.32 -41.26
CA ARG A 97 -44.98 41.48 -40.36
C ARG A 97 -45.61 41.08 -39.02
N ARG A 98 -45.00 41.47 -37.91
CA ARG A 98 -45.71 41.66 -36.64
C ARG A 98 -45.88 43.16 -36.45
N SER A 99 -47.11 43.60 -36.27
CA SER A 99 -47.43 44.93 -35.79
C SER A 99 -47.02 45.04 -34.33
N ILE A 100 -46.47 46.19 -33.95
CA ILE A 100 -46.50 46.63 -32.55
C ILE A 100 -47.93 47.06 -32.27
N THR A 101 -48.45 46.62 -31.12
CA THR A 101 -49.69 47.08 -30.51
C THR A 101 -49.49 46.84 -29.03
N ASP A 102 -49.56 47.90 -28.24
CA ASP A 102 -49.29 47.87 -26.82
C ASP A 102 -50.30 46.99 -26.06
N LYS A 103 -49.86 46.51 -24.91
CA LYS A 103 -50.73 45.98 -23.86
C LYS A 103 -50.20 46.47 -22.53
N ASP A 104 -51.06 47.10 -21.76
CA ASP A 104 -50.75 47.58 -20.43
C ASP A 104 -50.42 46.40 -19.51
N ASP A 105 -49.17 46.34 -19.05
CA ASP A 105 -48.79 45.43 -17.96
C ASP A 105 -49.45 45.94 -16.68
N ILE A 106 -50.57 45.32 -16.29
CA ILE A 106 -51.19 45.54 -14.99
C ILE A 106 -50.23 44.98 -13.93
N VAL A 107 -49.37 45.84 -13.40
CA VAL A 107 -48.38 45.52 -12.36
C VAL A 107 -49.12 45.14 -11.07
N LEU A 108 -49.33 43.84 -10.91
CA LEU A 108 -49.94 43.23 -9.74
C LEU A 108 -48.97 43.35 -8.55
N LYS A 109 -49.07 44.46 -7.81
CA LYS A 109 -48.27 44.76 -6.61
C LYS A 109 -48.54 43.72 -5.52
N ARG A 110 -47.78 42.62 -5.52
CA ARG A 110 -47.60 41.80 -4.30
C ARG A 110 -46.81 42.60 -3.27
N SER A 111 -47.23 42.48 -2.01
CA SER A 111 -46.49 42.97 -0.85
C SER A 111 -45.10 42.34 -0.79
N ARG A 112 -44.12 43.09 -0.28
CA ARG A 112 -42.75 42.58 -0.05
C ARG A 112 -42.76 41.56 1.09
N VAL A 113 -42.96 40.29 0.75
CA VAL A 113 -42.55 39.15 1.60
C VAL A 113 -41.04 38.99 1.50
N ASP A 114 -40.41 38.52 2.58
CA ASP A 114 -38.94 38.49 2.70
C ASP A 114 -38.30 37.46 1.74
N VAL A 115 -37.71 37.96 0.65
CA VAL A 115 -37.42 37.17 -0.57
C VAL A 115 -36.31 36.13 -0.38
N HIS A 116 -35.47 36.26 0.65
CA HIS A 116 -34.32 35.38 0.83
C HIS A 116 -34.68 33.94 1.26
N ASN A 117 -35.86 33.69 1.87
CA ASN A 117 -36.19 32.40 2.49
C ASN A 117 -37.10 31.47 1.65
N ILE A 118 -37.37 31.78 0.37
CA ILE A 118 -38.25 30.96 -0.52
C ILE A 118 -37.52 30.32 -1.72
N ASN A 119 -36.19 30.26 -1.66
CA ASN A 119 -35.33 29.82 -2.77
C ASN A 119 -35.33 28.30 -3.03
N GLU A 120 -35.80 27.49 -2.08
CA GLU A 120 -35.95 26.04 -2.26
C GLU A 120 -37.33 25.71 -2.84
N GLU A 121 -38.35 26.42 -2.36
CA GLU A 121 -39.76 26.39 -2.72
C GLU A 121 -39.92 26.76 -4.20
N ILE A 122 -39.33 27.88 -4.62
CA ILE A 122 -39.24 28.30 -6.04
C ILE A 122 -38.59 27.19 -6.89
N ARG A 123 -37.54 26.53 -6.39
CA ARG A 123 -36.79 25.49 -7.13
C ARG A 123 -37.59 24.19 -7.25
N PHE A 124 -38.34 23.84 -6.22
CA PHE A 124 -39.27 22.71 -6.16
C PHE A 124 -40.47 22.95 -7.08
N ALA A 125 -41.15 24.09 -6.96
CA ALA A 125 -42.26 24.51 -7.84
C ALA A 125 -41.83 24.56 -9.32
N LYS A 126 -40.62 25.05 -9.62
CA LYS A 126 -40.01 25.03 -10.98
C LYS A 126 -39.91 23.63 -11.57
N SER A 127 -39.71 22.60 -10.75
CA SER A 127 -39.63 21.21 -11.21
C SER A 127 -40.99 20.51 -11.30
N VAL A 128 -41.97 20.87 -10.46
CA VAL A 128 -43.27 20.19 -10.36
C VAL A 128 -44.32 20.83 -11.28
N ALA A 129 -44.52 22.15 -11.19
CA ALA A 129 -45.55 22.89 -11.92
C ALA A 129 -45.06 23.43 -13.27
N GLY A 130 -43.77 23.72 -13.41
CA GLY A 130 -43.12 24.10 -14.68
C GLY A 130 -42.46 25.48 -14.64
N LYS A 131 -42.46 26.19 -15.77
CA LYS A 131 -41.73 27.47 -15.89
C LYS A 131 -42.28 28.54 -14.94
N GLU A 132 -41.37 29.23 -14.28
CA GLU A 132 -41.61 30.43 -13.49
C GLU A 132 -42.40 31.51 -14.25
N GLY A 133 -43.24 32.24 -13.54
CA GLY A 133 -44.14 33.25 -14.10
C GLY A 133 -45.34 32.69 -14.87
N THR A 134 -45.51 31.37 -14.98
CA THR A 134 -46.75 30.79 -15.50
C THR A 134 -47.82 30.71 -14.41
N PRO A 135 -49.13 30.86 -14.71
CA PRO A 135 -50.18 30.80 -13.70
C PRO A 135 -50.17 29.52 -12.86
N ARG A 136 -49.82 28.37 -13.46
CA ARG A 136 -49.69 27.07 -12.79
C ARG A 136 -48.50 27.02 -11.82
N PHE A 137 -47.38 27.64 -12.19
CA PHE A 137 -46.24 27.78 -11.29
C PHE A 137 -46.57 28.70 -10.12
N ASN A 138 -47.19 29.86 -10.38
CA ASN A 138 -47.59 30.79 -9.33
C ASN A 138 -48.56 30.10 -8.36
N GLN A 139 -49.67 29.54 -8.86
CA GLN A 139 -50.67 28.83 -8.04
C GLN A 139 -50.09 27.72 -7.16
N PHE A 140 -49.08 26.98 -7.65
CA PHE A 140 -48.43 25.94 -6.85
C PHE A 140 -47.37 26.49 -5.90
N LEU A 141 -46.65 27.55 -6.26
CA LEU A 141 -45.71 28.23 -5.36
C LEU A 141 -46.47 28.89 -4.20
N ASP A 142 -47.57 29.58 -4.51
CA ASP A 142 -48.45 30.23 -3.53
C ASP A 142 -48.93 29.21 -2.49
N PHE A 143 -49.45 28.06 -2.94
CA PHE A 143 -49.81 26.94 -2.07
C PHE A 143 -48.64 26.39 -1.21
N LEU A 144 -47.39 26.50 -1.65
CA LEU A 144 -46.22 26.04 -0.88
C LEU A 144 -45.72 27.07 0.14
N ILE A 145 -46.14 28.33 0.05
CA ILE A 145 -45.71 29.42 0.96
C ILE A 145 -46.87 29.98 1.81
N GLU A 146 -48.12 29.67 1.48
CA GLU A 146 -49.34 30.06 2.18
C GLU A 146 -50.21 28.82 2.52
N GLY A 147 -50.75 28.78 3.75
CA GLY A 147 -51.70 27.74 4.18
C GLY A 147 -51.14 26.31 4.24
N GLU A 148 -52.02 25.33 4.01
CA GLU A 148 -51.77 23.88 4.20
C GLU A 148 -50.50 23.37 3.51
N GLY A 149 -50.18 23.83 2.29
CA GLY A 149 -49.01 23.33 1.57
C GLY A 149 -47.68 23.78 2.17
N LYS A 150 -47.66 24.90 2.89
CA LYS A 150 -46.52 25.34 3.71
C LYS A 150 -46.32 24.41 4.91
N GLU A 151 -47.39 24.09 5.64
CA GLU A 151 -47.37 23.18 6.79
C GLU A 151 -46.91 21.77 6.38
N CYS A 152 -47.43 21.28 5.25
CA CYS A 152 -46.96 20.04 4.60
C CYS A 152 -45.44 20.08 4.33
N LEU A 153 -44.92 21.21 3.85
CA LEU A 153 -43.51 21.38 3.52
C LEU A 153 -42.61 21.44 4.76
N GLU A 154 -43.05 22.12 5.82
CA GLU A 154 -42.35 22.18 7.11
C GLU A 154 -42.28 20.79 7.75
N VAL A 155 -43.34 19.98 7.68
CA VAL A 155 -43.32 18.56 8.10
C VAL A 155 -42.33 17.76 7.24
N LEU A 156 -42.31 17.91 5.91
CA LEU A 156 -41.36 17.19 5.05
C LEU A 156 -39.90 17.49 5.44
N LYS A 157 -39.56 18.78 5.63
CA LYS A 157 -38.21 19.19 6.08
C LYS A 157 -37.90 18.67 7.49
N GLY A 158 -38.80 18.87 8.45
CA GLY A 158 -38.64 18.47 9.85
C GLY A 158 -38.55 16.96 10.08
N LYS A 159 -39.13 16.13 9.19
CA LYS A 159 -38.99 14.66 9.21
C LYS A 159 -37.85 14.14 8.31
N GLY A 160 -37.04 15.02 7.71
CA GLY A 160 -35.86 14.68 6.92
C GLY A 160 -36.15 14.16 5.50
N ILE A 161 -37.34 14.40 4.96
CA ILE A 161 -37.71 13.96 3.60
C ILE A 161 -37.11 14.91 2.57
N ASN A 162 -36.20 14.39 1.75
CA ASN A 162 -35.51 15.19 0.74
C ASN A 162 -36.46 15.63 -0.37
N LEU A 163 -36.67 16.95 -0.50
CA LEU A 163 -37.57 17.54 -1.49
C LEU A 163 -37.16 17.21 -2.93
N SER A 164 -35.88 16.96 -3.23
CA SER A 164 -35.46 16.51 -4.57
C SER A 164 -36.01 15.11 -4.92
N SER A 165 -36.16 14.23 -3.94
CA SER A 165 -36.77 12.90 -4.13
C SER A 165 -38.25 13.04 -4.47
N MET A 166 -39.01 13.81 -3.69
CA MET A 166 -40.43 14.10 -3.99
C MET A 166 -40.59 14.82 -5.33
N SER A 167 -39.73 15.80 -5.61
CA SER A 167 -39.67 16.53 -6.88
C SER A 167 -39.45 15.62 -8.09
N SER A 168 -38.67 14.54 -7.95
CA SER A 168 -38.44 13.56 -9.02
C SER A 168 -39.70 12.75 -9.37
N ILE A 169 -40.55 12.48 -8.37
CA ILE A 169 -41.85 11.80 -8.53
C ILE A 169 -42.84 12.72 -9.23
N LEU A 170 -42.96 13.94 -8.71
CA LEU A 170 -43.94 14.95 -9.13
C LEU A 170 -43.53 15.74 -10.39
N SER A 171 -42.34 15.52 -10.96
CA SER A 171 -41.75 16.34 -12.02
C SER A 171 -42.63 16.43 -13.28
N GLY A 172 -43.14 17.64 -13.55
CA GLY A 172 -44.06 17.92 -14.66
C GLY A 172 -45.51 17.50 -14.40
N SER A 173 -46.01 17.62 -13.17
CA SER A 173 -47.44 17.51 -12.84
C SER A 173 -48.26 18.69 -13.40
N GLY A 174 -47.65 19.86 -13.57
CA GLY A 174 -48.26 20.97 -14.30
C GLY A 174 -49.47 21.55 -13.56
N ALA A 175 -50.67 21.40 -14.13
CA ALA A 175 -51.91 21.89 -13.52
C ALA A 175 -52.32 21.06 -12.29
N ASP A 176 -51.98 19.77 -12.26
CA ASP A 176 -52.29 18.88 -11.13
C ASP A 176 -51.28 19.00 -9.98
N ALA A 177 -50.35 19.97 -10.00
CA ALA A 177 -49.22 20.05 -9.06
C ALA A 177 -49.64 19.98 -7.58
N THR A 178 -50.61 20.80 -7.17
CA THR A 178 -51.16 20.82 -5.80
C THR A 178 -51.75 19.45 -5.43
N LYS A 179 -52.61 18.90 -6.29
CA LYS A 179 -53.27 17.60 -6.08
C LYS A 179 -52.29 16.43 -6.02
N ALA A 180 -51.24 16.47 -6.85
CA ALA A 180 -50.20 15.47 -6.93
C ALA A 180 -49.28 15.48 -5.69
N PHE A 181 -48.92 16.68 -5.22
CA PHE A 181 -48.17 16.89 -3.98
C PHE A 181 -48.98 16.43 -2.78
N LYS A 182 -50.20 16.96 -2.61
CA LYS A 182 -51.08 16.70 -1.48
C LYS A 182 -51.40 15.22 -1.35
N GLY A 183 -51.90 14.57 -2.41
CA GLY A 183 -52.18 13.13 -2.38
C GLY A 183 -50.95 12.22 -2.21
N LEU A 184 -49.72 12.71 -2.43
CA LEU A 184 -48.49 11.98 -2.06
C LEU A 184 -48.08 12.26 -0.60
N TYR A 185 -48.30 13.49 -0.12
CA TYR A 185 -48.14 13.85 1.29
C TYR A 185 -49.08 13.04 2.18
N ASP A 186 -50.39 12.99 1.86
CA ASP A 186 -51.41 12.26 2.63
C ASP A 186 -51.20 10.72 2.62
N LEU A 187 -50.39 10.22 1.71
CA LEU A 187 -49.92 8.82 1.70
C LEU A 187 -48.73 8.59 2.63
N TRP A 188 -47.94 9.63 2.92
CA TRP A 188 -46.72 9.58 3.72
C TRP A 188 -46.94 10.07 5.16
N PHE A 189 -47.85 11.03 5.36
CA PHE A 189 -48.19 11.65 6.64
C PHE A 189 -49.71 11.70 6.85
N ASP A 190 -50.13 11.60 8.11
CA ASP A 190 -51.50 11.93 8.53
C ASP A 190 -51.70 13.44 8.71
N GLU A 191 -52.94 13.85 8.99
CA GLU A 191 -53.34 15.26 9.21
C GLU A 191 -52.56 15.92 10.36
N GLN A 192 -51.99 15.14 11.28
CA GLN A 192 -51.17 15.61 12.39
C GLN A 192 -49.66 15.55 12.08
N GLY A 193 -49.28 15.31 10.83
CA GLY A 193 -47.88 15.27 10.36
C GLY A 193 -47.07 14.07 10.85
N ASN A 194 -47.72 13.00 11.33
CA ASN A 194 -47.04 11.75 11.72
C ASN A 194 -46.95 10.81 10.52
N LYS A 195 -45.88 10.00 10.47
CA LYS A 195 -45.67 9.04 9.38
C LYS A 195 -46.83 8.03 9.34
N THR A 196 -47.45 7.83 8.18
CA THR A 196 -48.48 6.79 7.98
C THR A 196 -47.88 5.39 8.08
N ARG A 197 -48.71 4.34 7.99
CA ARG A 197 -48.23 2.94 7.84
C ARG A 197 -47.23 2.77 6.70
N TYR A 198 -47.35 3.56 5.63
CA TYR A 198 -46.54 3.43 4.42
C TYR A 198 -45.07 3.78 4.69
N LEU A 199 -44.78 4.96 5.26
CA LEU A 199 -43.39 5.31 5.63
C LEU A 199 -42.89 4.48 6.82
N LYS A 200 -43.73 4.22 7.83
CA LYS A 200 -43.36 3.38 8.99
C LYS A 200 -42.86 1.98 8.57
N THR A 201 -43.53 1.36 7.59
CA THR A 201 -43.14 0.03 7.07
C THR A 201 -41.84 0.09 6.26
N LEU A 202 -41.68 1.09 5.39
CA LEU A 202 -40.44 1.27 4.62
C LEU A 202 -39.22 1.47 5.55
N GLU A 203 -39.37 2.25 6.62
CA GLU A 203 -38.30 2.49 7.60
C GLU A 203 -38.00 1.25 8.45
N LYS A 204 -39.02 0.54 8.95
CA LYS A 204 -38.89 -0.73 9.68
C LYS A 204 -38.11 -1.76 8.87
N GLU A 205 -38.48 -1.94 7.60
CA GLU A 205 -37.87 -2.90 6.68
C GLU A 205 -36.63 -2.34 5.94
N ARG A 206 -36.15 -1.16 6.35
CA ARG A 206 -34.93 -0.47 5.85
C ARG A 206 -34.90 -0.21 4.32
N ILE A 207 -36.07 -0.10 3.69
CA ILE A 207 -36.18 0.25 2.28
C ILE A 207 -35.98 1.76 2.11
N ASN A 208 -34.90 2.13 1.43
CA ASN A 208 -34.56 3.53 1.15
C ASN A 208 -35.62 4.19 0.25
N LEU A 209 -36.28 5.24 0.75
CA LEU A 209 -37.29 6.02 0.02
C LEU A 209 -36.76 6.58 -1.32
N ALA A 210 -35.46 6.88 -1.43
CA ALA A 210 -34.84 7.30 -2.69
C ALA A 210 -34.88 6.20 -3.76
N SER A 211 -34.76 4.92 -3.39
CA SER A 211 -34.90 3.79 -4.31
C SER A 211 -36.34 3.64 -4.81
N VAL A 212 -37.33 3.94 -3.96
CA VAL A 212 -38.75 3.97 -4.37
C VAL A 212 -39.01 5.17 -5.30
N SER A 213 -38.54 6.35 -4.91
CA SER A 213 -38.65 7.61 -5.67
C SER A 213 -38.02 7.49 -7.06
N SER A 214 -36.87 6.82 -7.18
CA SER A 214 -36.22 6.51 -8.46
C SER A 214 -37.14 5.71 -9.39
N ILE A 215 -37.72 4.60 -8.91
CA ILE A 215 -38.61 3.74 -9.71
C ILE A 215 -39.83 4.53 -10.20
N ILE A 216 -40.52 5.21 -9.28
CA ILE A 216 -41.77 5.93 -9.57
C ILE A 216 -41.53 7.37 -10.08
N SER A 217 -40.28 7.77 -10.34
CA SER A 217 -39.97 9.11 -10.84
C SER A 217 -40.69 9.37 -12.17
N LYS A 218 -41.21 10.59 -12.36
CA LYS A 218 -42.11 11.00 -13.45
C LYS A 218 -43.53 10.40 -13.39
N ALA A 219 -44.00 9.91 -12.24
CA ALA A 219 -45.41 9.55 -12.04
C ALA A 219 -46.38 10.76 -12.10
N ARG A 220 -45.90 11.99 -11.85
CA ARG A 220 -46.66 13.25 -12.03
C ARG A 220 -47.96 13.26 -11.20
N ALA A 221 -49.08 13.68 -11.79
CA ALA A 221 -50.42 13.66 -11.22
C ALA A 221 -50.84 12.31 -10.62
N ASN A 222 -50.24 11.21 -11.07
CA ASN A 222 -50.52 9.85 -10.58
C ASN A 222 -49.53 9.39 -9.49
N ALA A 223 -48.71 10.27 -8.93
CA ALA A 223 -47.69 9.96 -7.91
C ALA A 223 -48.24 9.11 -6.76
N ALA A 224 -49.31 9.56 -6.13
CA ALA A 224 -50.01 8.86 -5.06
C ALA A 224 -50.38 7.41 -5.44
N LYS A 225 -51.15 7.26 -6.53
CA LYS A 225 -51.60 5.96 -7.05
C LYS A 225 -50.43 5.05 -7.43
N THR A 226 -49.35 5.62 -7.94
CA THR A 226 -48.15 4.87 -8.37
C THR A 226 -47.33 4.39 -7.17
N PHE A 227 -47.14 5.24 -6.16
CA PHE A 227 -46.50 4.89 -4.90
C PHE A 227 -47.29 3.79 -4.19
N LYS A 228 -48.61 3.97 -4.02
CA LYS A 228 -49.48 2.97 -3.39
C LYS A 228 -49.44 1.64 -4.15
N GLY A 229 -49.60 1.65 -5.48
CA GLY A 229 -49.57 0.42 -6.28
C GLY A 229 -48.23 -0.33 -6.27
N LEU A 230 -47.10 0.36 -6.06
CA LEU A 230 -45.80 -0.30 -5.85
C LEU A 230 -45.66 -0.83 -4.42
N TYR A 231 -46.15 -0.09 -3.42
CA TYR A 231 -46.19 -0.55 -2.03
C TYR A 231 -47.08 -1.78 -1.86
N ASP A 232 -48.30 -1.78 -2.38
CA ASP A 232 -49.26 -2.89 -2.30
C ASP A 232 -48.75 -4.18 -2.98
N LEU A 233 -47.73 -4.07 -3.87
CA LEU A 233 -47.05 -5.20 -4.48
C LEU A 233 -45.94 -5.77 -3.58
N TRP A 234 -45.35 -4.93 -2.74
CA TRP A 234 -44.25 -5.26 -1.82
C TRP A 234 -44.73 -5.66 -0.43
N PHE A 235 -45.87 -5.13 0.00
CA PHE A 235 -46.43 -5.29 1.34
C PHE A 235 -47.93 -5.62 1.29
N ASP A 236 -48.37 -6.49 2.20
CA ASP A 236 -49.80 -6.71 2.44
C ASP A 236 -50.44 -5.55 3.23
N GLU A 237 -51.75 -5.65 3.50
CA GLU A 237 -52.49 -4.60 4.19
C GLU A 237 -52.04 -4.37 5.65
N GLN A 238 -51.48 -5.41 6.26
CA GLN A 238 -50.88 -5.39 7.60
C GLN A 238 -49.44 -4.83 7.60
N GLY A 239 -48.81 -4.70 6.43
CA GLY A 239 -47.43 -4.22 6.27
C GLY A 239 -46.35 -5.30 6.32
N ASN A 240 -46.70 -6.60 6.21
CA ASN A 240 -45.72 -7.65 6.04
C ASN A 240 -45.28 -7.75 4.58
N LYS A 241 -44.02 -8.15 4.35
CA LYS A 241 -43.48 -8.40 3.01
C LYS A 241 -44.30 -9.47 2.27
N THR A 242 -44.71 -9.18 1.04
CA THR A 242 -45.32 -10.16 0.12
C THR A 242 -44.27 -11.18 -0.37
N ARG A 243 -44.69 -12.17 -1.17
CA ARG A 243 -43.75 -13.09 -1.86
C ARG A 243 -42.66 -12.34 -2.63
N TYR A 244 -43.02 -11.20 -3.23
CA TYR A 244 -42.14 -10.41 -4.10
C TYR A 244 -40.87 -9.93 -3.38
N LEU A 245 -40.98 -9.34 -2.17
CA LEU A 245 -39.80 -8.95 -1.41
C LEU A 245 -39.12 -10.13 -0.72
N LYS A 246 -39.88 -11.09 -0.17
CA LYS A 246 -39.33 -12.28 0.50
C LYS A 246 -38.39 -13.08 -0.40
N THR A 247 -38.76 -13.28 -1.67
CA THR A 247 -37.92 -13.98 -2.66
C THR A 247 -36.65 -13.18 -3.02
N LEU A 248 -36.77 -11.86 -3.22
CA LEU A 248 -35.60 -11.02 -3.51
C LEU A 248 -34.58 -11.02 -2.36
N GLU A 249 -35.05 -10.99 -1.10
CA GLU A 249 -34.18 -11.06 0.08
C GLU A 249 -33.53 -12.45 0.25
N LYS A 250 -34.31 -13.53 0.10
CA LYS A 250 -33.84 -14.92 0.12
C LYS A 250 -32.71 -15.16 -0.89
N GLU A 251 -32.93 -14.72 -2.13
CA GLU A 251 -32.00 -14.88 -3.25
C GLU A 251 -30.98 -13.72 -3.36
N ARG A 252 -30.90 -12.88 -2.32
CA ARG A 252 -29.91 -11.78 -2.14
C ARG A 252 -29.88 -10.73 -3.26
N ILE A 253 -30.98 -10.55 -4.00
CA ILE A 253 -31.09 -9.54 -5.05
C ILE A 253 -31.34 -8.16 -4.42
N ASN A 254 -30.36 -7.27 -4.56
CA ASN A 254 -30.43 -5.92 -4.01
C ASN A 254 -31.50 -5.06 -4.73
N LEU A 255 -32.44 -4.51 -3.96
CA LEU A 255 -33.49 -3.60 -4.46
C LEU A 255 -32.93 -2.33 -5.12
N ALA A 256 -31.69 -1.92 -4.81
CA ALA A 256 -30.99 -0.85 -5.51
C ALA A 256 -30.70 -1.20 -6.98
N SER A 257 -30.35 -2.46 -7.29
CA SER A 257 -30.16 -2.94 -8.67
C SER A 257 -31.48 -2.95 -9.43
N VAL A 258 -32.57 -3.37 -8.78
CA VAL A 258 -33.93 -3.31 -9.34
C VAL A 258 -34.36 -1.87 -9.61
N SER A 259 -34.08 -0.96 -8.66
CA SER A 259 -34.35 0.48 -8.78
C SER A 259 -33.52 1.15 -9.89
N SER A 260 -32.29 0.70 -10.13
CA SER A 260 -31.45 1.14 -11.25
C SER A 260 -32.04 0.76 -12.62
N ILE A 261 -32.53 -0.47 -12.76
CA ILE A 261 -33.16 -0.98 -13.99
C ILE A 261 -34.49 -0.23 -14.26
N LEU A 262 -35.32 -0.08 -13.23
CA LEU A 262 -36.66 0.52 -13.29
C LEU A 262 -36.66 2.06 -13.13
N GLY A 263 -35.51 2.70 -13.07
CA GLY A 263 -35.37 4.13 -12.76
C GLY A 263 -36.06 5.08 -13.77
N GLY A 264 -37.14 5.73 -13.32
CA GLY A 264 -37.99 6.61 -14.13
C GLY A 264 -39.06 5.88 -14.92
N THR A 265 -39.60 4.78 -14.38
CA THR A 265 -40.76 4.08 -14.96
C THR A 265 -42.05 4.87 -14.78
N GLY A 266 -42.16 5.70 -13.73
CA GLY A 266 -43.35 6.48 -13.45
C GLY A 266 -44.57 5.58 -13.23
N THR A 267 -45.70 5.91 -13.86
CA THR A 267 -47.00 5.25 -13.64
C THR A 267 -47.03 3.75 -13.90
N SER A 268 -46.11 3.21 -14.70
CA SER A 268 -46.01 1.77 -14.96
C SER A 268 -45.19 1.00 -13.90
N ALA A 269 -44.75 1.65 -12.81
CA ALA A 269 -43.79 1.10 -11.86
C ALA A 269 -44.13 -0.30 -11.31
N ALA A 270 -45.33 -0.46 -10.74
CA ALA A 270 -45.79 -1.73 -10.18
C ALA A 270 -45.84 -2.83 -11.25
N LYS A 271 -46.34 -2.52 -12.45
CA LYS A 271 -46.34 -3.46 -13.57
C LYS A 271 -44.92 -3.83 -13.98
N ALA A 272 -44.03 -2.87 -14.21
CA ALA A 272 -42.68 -3.15 -14.67
C ALA A 272 -41.83 -3.91 -13.63
N PHE A 273 -42.10 -3.71 -12.34
CA PHE A 273 -41.54 -4.54 -11.27
C PHE A 273 -42.09 -5.97 -11.35
N LYS A 274 -43.41 -6.15 -11.48
CA LYS A 274 -44.04 -7.48 -11.62
C LYS A 274 -43.55 -8.21 -12.87
N ASP A 275 -43.60 -7.57 -14.04
CA ASP A 275 -43.12 -8.11 -15.32
C ASP A 275 -41.64 -8.54 -15.25
N LEU A 276 -40.80 -7.85 -14.45
CA LEU A 276 -39.39 -8.21 -14.25
C LEU A 276 -39.21 -9.33 -13.21
N TYR A 277 -40.00 -9.33 -12.14
CA TYR A 277 -40.02 -10.42 -11.15
C TYR A 277 -40.47 -11.73 -11.80
N ASP A 278 -41.60 -11.71 -12.51
CA ASP A 278 -42.19 -12.90 -13.15
C ASP A 278 -41.32 -13.44 -14.31
N LEU A 279 -40.33 -12.66 -14.77
CA LEU A 279 -39.28 -13.13 -15.69
C LEU A 279 -38.14 -13.85 -14.94
N TRP A 280 -37.84 -13.41 -13.72
CA TRP A 280 -36.77 -13.93 -12.86
C TRP A 280 -37.19 -15.12 -11.99
N PHE A 281 -38.48 -15.18 -11.62
CA PHE A 281 -39.05 -16.16 -10.70
C PHE A 281 -40.36 -16.75 -11.22
N ASP A 282 -40.59 -18.03 -10.93
CA ASP A 282 -41.88 -18.69 -11.12
C ASP A 282 -42.90 -18.29 -10.02
N GLU A 283 -44.11 -18.85 -10.04
CA GLU A 283 -45.18 -18.46 -9.12
C GLU A 283 -44.90 -18.89 -7.68
N GLU A 284 -44.17 -19.99 -7.52
CA GLU A 284 -43.64 -20.52 -6.26
C GLU A 284 -42.45 -19.70 -5.72
N GLY A 285 -41.78 -18.92 -6.58
CA GLY A 285 -40.66 -18.06 -6.21
C GLY A 285 -39.28 -18.70 -6.38
N ASN A 286 -39.16 -19.79 -7.13
CA ASN A 286 -37.86 -20.32 -7.57
C ASN A 286 -37.35 -19.54 -8.78
N LYS A 287 -36.03 -19.47 -8.94
CA LYS A 287 -35.39 -18.85 -10.11
C LYS A 287 -35.82 -19.54 -11.42
N THR A 288 -36.23 -18.77 -12.41
CA THR A 288 -36.45 -19.27 -13.78
C THR A 288 -35.12 -19.60 -14.47
N ARG A 289 -35.16 -20.10 -15.72
CA ARG A 289 -33.96 -20.27 -16.56
C ARG A 289 -33.11 -18.98 -16.64
N TYR A 290 -33.77 -17.82 -16.65
CA TYR A 290 -33.13 -16.51 -16.83
C TYR A 290 -32.15 -16.13 -15.73
N LEU A 291 -32.40 -16.51 -14.46
CA LEU A 291 -31.42 -16.32 -13.38
C LEU A 291 -30.52 -17.54 -13.19
N LYS A 292 -31.05 -18.77 -13.32
CA LYS A 292 -30.26 -20.01 -13.17
C LYS A 292 -29.06 -20.04 -14.12
N THR A 293 -29.22 -19.63 -15.38
CA THR A 293 -28.14 -19.61 -16.37
C THR A 293 -27.10 -18.52 -16.08
N LEU A 294 -27.52 -17.33 -15.64
CA LEU A 294 -26.58 -16.26 -15.24
C LEU A 294 -25.73 -16.66 -14.03
N GLU A 295 -26.32 -17.32 -13.04
CA GLU A 295 -25.58 -17.80 -11.86
C GLU A 295 -24.61 -18.95 -12.19
N LYS A 296 -25.07 -19.92 -12.99
CA LYS A 296 -24.24 -21.04 -13.49
C LYS A 296 -22.98 -20.55 -14.21
N GLU A 297 -23.14 -19.55 -15.08
CA GLU A 297 -22.06 -18.97 -15.89
C GLU A 297 -21.41 -17.74 -15.22
N GLN A 298 -21.65 -17.53 -13.93
CA GLN A 298 -21.05 -16.49 -13.06
C GLN A 298 -21.24 -15.03 -13.54
N ILE A 299 -22.24 -14.77 -14.38
CA ILE A 299 -22.56 -13.42 -14.88
C ILE A 299 -23.33 -12.64 -13.80
N GLY A 300 -22.60 -11.82 -13.04
CA GLY A 300 -23.16 -11.01 -11.96
C GLY A 300 -24.28 -10.07 -12.42
N LEU A 301 -25.45 -10.19 -11.79
CA LEU A 301 -26.65 -9.37 -12.04
C LEU A 301 -26.38 -7.85 -11.95
N ALA A 302 -25.37 -7.43 -11.19
CA ALA A 302 -24.92 -6.04 -11.13
C ALA A 302 -24.48 -5.50 -12.51
N SER A 303 -23.68 -6.26 -13.27
CA SER A 303 -23.24 -5.88 -14.62
C SER A 303 -24.41 -5.78 -15.60
N VAL A 304 -25.37 -6.70 -15.50
CA VAL A 304 -26.62 -6.67 -16.26
C VAL A 304 -27.44 -5.42 -15.89
N SER A 305 -27.56 -5.10 -14.59
CA SER A 305 -28.30 -3.92 -14.11
C SER A 305 -27.66 -2.58 -14.55
N ASN A 306 -26.34 -2.54 -14.73
CA ASN A 306 -25.62 -1.37 -15.26
C ASN A 306 -25.94 -1.13 -16.74
N ILE A 307 -25.98 -2.19 -17.55
CA ILE A 307 -26.37 -2.14 -18.97
C ILE A 307 -27.84 -1.72 -19.10
N LEU A 308 -28.72 -2.36 -18.32
CA LEU A 308 -30.17 -2.13 -18.30
C LEU A 308 -30.60 -0.86 -17.55
N HIS A 309 -29.67 -0.07 -17.00
CA HIS A 309 -30.01 1.16 -16.27
C HIS A 309 -30.86 2.10 -17.14
N GLY A 310 -32.05 2.45 -16.65
CA GLY A 310 -33.02 3.26 -17.40
C GLY A 310 -33.83 2.51 -18.47
N ALA A 311 -33.87 1.17 -18.47
CA ALA A 311 -34.78 0.37 -19.29
C ALA A 311 -36.27 0.59 -18.93
N ARG A 312 -36.55 0.93 -17.66
CA ARG A 312 -37.87 1.39 -17.18
C ARG A 312 -38.97 0.35 -17.45
N ALA A 313 -40.12 0.77 -17.98
CA ALA A 313 -41.22 -0.10 -18.36
C ALA A 313 -40.87 -1.22 -19.37
N ASN A 314 -39.71 -1.13 -20.05
CA ASN A 314 -39.25 -2.19 -20.95
C ASN A 314 -38.32 -3.20 -20.26
N ALA A 315 -38.01 -3.05 -18.96
CA ALA A 315 -36.99 -3.81 -18.23
C ALA A 315 -37.02 -5.32 -18.50
N ALA A 316 -38.17 -5.97 -18.34
CA ALA A 316 -38.34 -7.40 -18.60
C ALA A 316 -38.03 -7.77 -20.07
N LYS A 317 -38.61 -7.03 -21.03
CA LYS A 317 -38.38 -7.24 -22.47
C LYS A 317 -36.90 -7.03 -22.85
N THR A 318 -36.25 -6.03 -22.27
CA THR A 318 -34.85 -5.70 -22.55
C THR A 318 -33.89 -6.66 -21.85
N PHE A 319 -34.21 -7.12 -20.63
CA PHE A 319 -33.48 -8.20 -19.96
C PHE A 319 -33.55 -9.49 -20.77
N LYS A 320 -34.77 -9.91 -21.14
CA LYS A 320 -34.99 -11.09 -22.00
C LYS A 320 -34.20 -10.96 -23.30
N GLY A 321 -34.34 -9.85 -24.03
CA GLY A 321 -33.62 -9.65 -25.30
C GLY A 321 -32.09 -9.59 -25.18
N LEU A 322 -31.53 -9.32 -23.99
CA LEU A 322 -30.08 -9.39 -23.75
C LEU A 322 -29.65 -10.81 -23.36
N HIS A 323 -30.45 -11.51 -22.55
CA HIS A 323 -30.25 -12.92 -22.23
C HIS A 323 -30.35 -13.79 -23.49
N ASP A 324 -31.37 -13.59 -24.33
CA ASP A 324 -31.59 -14.34 -25.58
C ASP A 324 -30.52 -14.05 -26.66
N LEU A 325 -29.67 -13.02 -26.47
CA LEU A 325 -28.44 -12.83 -27.26
C LEU A 325 -27.24 -13.59 -26.68
N TRP A 326 -27.24 -13.87 -25.38
CA TRP A 326 -26.16 -14.53 -24.65
C TRP A 326 -26.35 -16.05 -24.54
N PHE A 327 -27.60 -16.51 -24.50
CA PHE A 327 -27.99 -17.89 -24.29
C PHE A 327 -29.11 -18.32 -25.23
N ASP A 328 -29.08 -19.58 -25.67
CA ASP A 328 -30.18 -20.21 -26.38
C ASP A 328 -31.35 -20.57 -25.43
N GLU A 329 -32.41 -21.18 -25.97
CA GLU A 329 -33.60 -21.52 -25.18
C GLU A 329 -33.34 -22.61 -24.12
N GLN A 330 -32.31 -23.43 -24.34
CA GLN A 330 -31.83 -24.48 -23.46
C GLN A 330 -30.88 -23.94 -22.38
N GLY A 331 -30.38 -22.70 -22.52
CA GLY A 331 -29.45 -22.06 -21.59
C GLY A 331 -27.97 -22.30 -21.91
N ASN A 332 -27.62 -22.80 -23.11
CA ASN A 332 -26.23 -22.85 -23.55
C ASN A 332 -25.80 -21.49 -24.08
N LYS A 333 -24.52 -21.15 -23.96
CA LYS A 333 -23.95 -19.92 -24.53
C LYS A 333 -24.15 -19.88 -26.05
N THR A 334 -24.65 -18.76 -26.55
CA THR A 334 -24.66 -18.46 -27.99
C THR A 334 -23.22 -18.27 -28.49
N GLN A 335 -23.07 -18.17 -29.81
CA GLN A 335 -21.82 -17.74 -30.44
C GLN A 335 -21.30 -16.42 -29.84
N TYR A 336 -22.19 -15.46 -29.53
CA TYR A 336 -21.82 -14.17 -28.95
C TYR A 336 -20.99 -14.30 -27.65
N LEU A 337 -21.43 -15.11 -26.67
CA LEU A 337 -20.64 -15.35 -25.46
C LEU A 337 -19.46 -16.29 -25.70
N LYS A 338 -19.62 -17.35 -26.52
CA LYS A 338 -18.53 -18.29 -26.83
C LYS A 338 -17.32 -17.58 -27.44
N THR A 339 -17.53 -16.63 -28.35
CA THR A 339 -16.48 -15.82 -28.96
C THR A 339 -15.83 -14.88 -27.94
N LEU A 340 -16.62 -14.18 -27.12
CA LEU A 340 -16.08 -13.29 -26.08
C LEU A 340 -15.22 -14.05 -25.05
N GLU A 341 -15.62 -15.27 -24.66
CA GLU A 341 -14.84 -16.12 -23.75
C GLU A 341 -13.59 -16.71 -24.42
N LYS A 342 -13.70 -17.19 -25.67
CA LYS A 342 -12.58 -17.72 -26.47
C LYS A 342 -11.46 -16.70 -26.66
N GLU A 343 -11.81 -15.43 -26.82
CA GLU A 343 -10.87 -14.33 -27.04
C GLU A 343 -10.61 -13.50 -25.76
N GLU A 344 -10.89 -14.08 -24.58
CA GLU A 344 -10.63 -13.53 -23.23
C GLU A 344 -11.24 -12.13 -22.95
N ILE A 345 -12.25 -11.72 -23.72
CA ILE A 345 -12.92 -10.41 -23.57
C ILE A 345 -13.88 -10.44 -22.38
N ASN A 346 -13.38 -9.96 -21.24
CA ASN A 346 -14.15 -9.82 -20.01
C ASN A 346 -15.43 -8.99 -20.23
N LEU A 347 -16.61 -9.61 -20.00
CA LEU A 347 -17.93 -9.00 -20.13
C LEU A 347 -18.11 -7.73 -19.28
N THR A 348 -17.30 -7.55 -18.23
CA THR A 348 -17.23 -6.31 -17.44
C THR A 348 -16.87 -5.11 -18.32
N ASN A 349 -15.91 -5.24 -19.25
CA ASN A 349 -15.51 -4.18 -20.18
C ASN A 349 -16.68 -3.80 -21.11
N VAL A 350 -17.39 -4.79 -21.64
CA VAL A 350 -18.61 -4.60 -22.44
C VAL A 350 -19.69 -3.88 -21.61
N SER A 351 -19.92 -4.32 -20.37
CA SER A 351 -20.92 -3.72 -19.47
C SER A 351 -20.57 -2.29 -19.03
N GLY A 352 -19.28 -1.96 -19.00
CA GLY A 352 -18.78 -0.61 -18.75
C GLY A 352 -19.11 0.32 -19.90
N ILE A 353 -18.75 -0.05 -21.13
CA ILE A 353 -19.07 0.72 -22.35
C ILE A 353 -20.58 0.90 -22.49
N LEU A 354 -21.34 -0.21 -22.40
CA LEU A 354 -22.79 -0.25 -22.60
C LEU A 354 -23.60 0.15 -21.35
N SER A 355 -22.95 0.63 -20.29
CA SER A 355 -23.65 1.14 -19.10
C SER A 355 -24.63 2.26 -19.49
N LYS A 356 -25.85 2.21 -18.96
CA LYS A 356 -26.96 3.12 -19.30
C LYS A 356 -27.48 3.00 -20.75
N ALA A 357 -27.22 1.90 -21.46
CA ALA A 357 -27.89 1.61 -22.74
C ALA A 357 -29.41 1.44 -22.58
N GLY A 358 -29.87 1.01 -21.39
CA GLY A 358 -31.29 0.93 -21.03
C GLY A 358 -32.06 0.08 -22.05
N ALA A 359 -33.21 0.57 -22.50
CA ALA A 359 -34.08 -0.16 -23.43
C ALA A 359 -33.44 -0.52 -24.79
N LYS A 360 -32.30 0.09 -25.15
CA LYS A 360 -31.53 -0.23 -26.37
C LYS A 360 -30.45 -1.30 -26.17
N ALA A 361 -30.25 -1.79 -24.95
CA ALA A 361 -29.14 -2.68 -24.59
C ALA A 361 -28.89 -3.88 -25.53
N PRO A 362 -29.90 -4.68 -25.96
CA PRO A 362 -29.67 -5.79 -26.88
C PRO A 362 -29.08 -5.34 -28.22
N LYS A 363 -29.61 -4.25 -28.79
CA LYS A 363 -29.06 -3.66 -30.01
C LYS A 363 -27.65 -3.12 -29.77
N ALA A 364 -27.42 -2.35 -28.70
CA ALA A 364 -26.12 -1.76 -28.42
C ALA A 364 -25.03 -2.83 -28.16
N PHE A 365 -25.40 -3.98 -27.58
CA PHE A 365 -24.52 -5.15 -27.47
C PHE A 365 -24.20 -5.76 -28.85
N LYS A 366 -25.22 -6.01 -29.68
CA LYS A 366 -25.01 -6.57 -31.03
C LYS A 366 -24.22 -5.61 -31.93
N ASP A 367 -24.52 -4.32 -31.92
CA ASP A 367 -23.80 -3.30 -32.69
C ASP A 367 -22.31 -3.22 -32.28
N LEU A 368 -21.98 -3.38 -30.99
CA LEU A 368 -20.60 -3.39 -30.50
C LEU A 368 -19.90 -4.71 -30.80
N TYR A 369 -20.58 -5.86 -30.66
CA TYR A 369 -20.02 -7.15 -31.05
C TYR A 369 -19.71 -7.21 -32.55
N ASN A 370 -20.65 -6.79 -33.40
CA ASN A 370 -20.49 -6.76 -34.86
C ASN A 370 -19.40 -5.77 -35.35
N LEU A 371 -18.90 -4.88 -34.47
CA LEU A 371 -17.74 -4.03 -34.74
C LEU A 371 -16.42 -4.74 -34.39
N TRP A 372 -16.44 -5.67 -33.45
CA TRP A 372 -15.30 -6.45 -32.97
C TRP A 372 -15.12 -7.80 -33.67
N PHE A 373 -16.23 -8.39 -34.14
CA PHE A 373 -16.30 -9.71 -34.75
C PHE A 373 -17.18 -9.71 -36.00
N ASP A 374 -16.84 -10.55 -36.98
CA ASP A 374 -17.71 -10.88 -38.12
C ASP A 374 -18.85 -11.85 -37.74
N GLU A 375 -19.64 -12.30 -38.71
CA GLU A 375 -20.80 -13.18 -38.47
C GLU A 375 -20.37 -14.61 -38.12
N GLU A 376 -19.18 -15.03 -38.53
CA GLU A 376 -18.52 -16.28 -38.16
C GLU A 376 -17.88 -16.21 -36.75
N GLY A 377 -17.59 -15.02 -36.25
CA GLY A 377 -16.98 -14.78 -34.93
C GLY A 377 -15.46 -14.62 -34.95
N ASN A 378 -14.84 -14.41 -36.11
CA ASN A 378 -13.44 -14.00 -36.18
C ASN A 378 -13.31 -12.51 -35.85
N LYS A 379 -12.17 -12.12 -35.28
CA LYS A 379 -11.86 -10.70 -35.00
C LYS A 379 -11.89 -9.88 -36.28
N THR A 380 -12.58 -8.74 -36.26
CA THR A 380 -12.47 -7.71 -37.31
C THR A 380 -11.09 -7.05 -37.28
N GLN A 381 -10.81 -6.18 -38.26
CA GLN A 381 -9.61 -5.33 -38.24
C GLN A 381 -9.47 -4.49 -36.96
N TYR A 382 -10.60 -4.13 -36.32
CA TYR A 382 -10.60 -3.33 -35.09
C TYR A 382 -9.87 -4.04 -33.93
N LEU A 383 -10.25 -5.27 -33.60
CA LEU A 383 -9.57 -6.03 -32.54
C LEU A 383 -8.17 -6.50 -32.97
N LYS A 384 -8.00 -6.95 -34.22
CA LYS A 384 -6.69 -7.37 -34.75
C LYS A 384 -5.63 -6.28 -34.61
N THR A 385 -5.98 -5.02 -34.87
CA THR A 385 -5.09 -3.86 -34.69
C THR A 385 -4.83 -3.56 -33.21
N LEU A 386 -5.86 -3.56 -32.34
CA LEU A 386 -5.66 -3.33 -30.91
C LEU A 386 -4.73 -4.39 -30.27
N GLU A 387 -4.82 -5.65 -30.70
CA GLU A 387 -3.96 -6.75 -30.22
C GLU A 387 -2.53 -6.63 -30.77
N LYS A 388 -2.38 -6.40 -32.07
CA LYS A 388 -1.06 -6.18 -32.73
C LYS A 388 -0.29 -5.01 -32.14
N GLU A 389 -1.00 -3.99 -31.67
CA GLU A 389 -0.44 -2.75 -31.11
C GLU A 389 -0.54 -2.68 -29.57
N GLU A 390 -0.87 -3.81 -28.93
CA GLU A 390 -0.94 -4.06 -27.48
C GLU A 390 -1.82 -3.10 -26.66
N ILE A 391 -2.85 -2.53 -27.27
CA ILE A 391 -3.83 -1.70 -26.58
C ILE A 391 -4.80 -2.56 -25.79
N ASN A 392 -4.55 -2.66 -24.48
CA ASN A 392 -5.47 -3.30 -23.55
C ASN A 392 -6.87 -2.67 -23.61
N LEU A 393 -7.88 -3.47 -23.97
CA LEU A 393 -9.28 -3.08 -24.11
C LEU A 393 -9.88 -2.45 -22.84
N THR A 394 -9.28 -2.68 -21.67
CA THR A 394 -9.67 -2.06 -20.39
C THR A 394 -9.37 -0.55 -20.36
N ASN A 395 -8.38 -0.07 -21.10
CA ASN A 395 -8.17 1.38 -21.30
C ASN A 395 -9.29 1.98 -22.15
N VAL A 396 -9.75 1.26 -23.18
CA VAL A 396 -10.86 1.68 -24.04
C VAL A 396 -12.18 1.69 -23.27
N SER A 397 -12.47 0.64 -22.50
CA SER A 397 -13.67 0.57 -21.67
C SER A 397 -13.67 1.59 -20.52
N SER A 398 -12.50 1.97 -19.99
CA SER A 398 -12.35 3.06 -19.03
C SER A 398 -12.78 4.39 -19.64
N ILE A 399 -12.28 4.74 -20.83
CA ILE A 399 -12.61 6.00 -21.52
C ILE A 399 -14.10 6.03 -21.90
N LEU A 400 -14.57 4.97 -22.55
CA LEU A 400 -15.91 4.86 -23.12
C LEU A 400 -16.97 4.40 -22.10
N GLY A 401 -16.62 4.31 -20.82
CA GLY A 401 -17.52 3.88 -19.76
C GLY A 401 -18.78 4.77 -19.68
N GLY A 402 -19.96 4.19 -19.90
CA GLY A 402 -21.22 4.93 -19.96
C GLY A 402 -21.58 5.53 -21.31
N ALA A 403 -20.93 5.12 -22.41
CA ALA A 403 -21.38 5.43 -23.78
C ALA A 403 -22.77 4.83 -24.09
N GLY A 404 -23.15 3.76 -23.39
CA GLY A 404 -24.49 3.19 -23.39
C GLY A 404 -24.93 2.76 -24.78
N ALA A 405 -26.04 3.33 -25.25
CA ALA A 405 -26.61 3.03 -26.55
C ALA A 405 -25.74 3.48 -27.74
N ASN A 406 -24.71 4.28 -27.51
CA ASN A 406 -23.77 4.76 -28.54
C ASN A 406 -22.41 4.02 -28.47
N GLY A 407 -22.30 2.93 -27.71
CA GLY A 407 -21.02 2.25 -27.43
C GLY A 407 -20.21 1.84 -28.67
N ALA A 408 -20.87 1.32 -29.71
CA ALA A 408 -20.21 0.96 -30.97
C ALA A 408 -19.64 2.19 -31.70
N ASN A 409 -20.44 3.25 -31.88
CA ASN A 409 -20.00 4.50 -32.49
C ASN A 409 -18.82 5.11 -31.70
N ALA A 410 -18.96 5.23 -30.38
CA ALA A 410 -17.92 5.83 -29.53
C ALA A 410 -16.61 5.02 -29.51
N PHE A 411 -16.69 3.69 -29.71
CA PHE A 411 -15.52 2.85 -29.95
C PHE A 411 -14.90 3.14 -31.32
N LYS A 412 -15.71 3.20 -32.38
CA LYS A 412 -15.23 3.52 -33.74
C LYS A 412 -14.57 4.90 -33.79
N ASP A 413 -15.23 5.93 -33.24
CA ASP A 413 -14.72 7.31 -33.20
C ASP A 413 -13.37 7.42 -32.46
N LEU A 414 -13.15 6.59 -31.42
CA LEU A 414 -11.88 6.54 -30.68
C LEU A 414 -10.81 5.73 -31.41
N TYR A 415 -11.20 4.63 -32.07
CA TYR A 415 -10.29 3.84 -32.91
C TYR A 415 -9.81 4.66 -34.11
N ASP A 416 -10.71 5.29 -34.86
CA ASP A 416 -10.40 6.11 -36.04
C ASP A 416 -9.56 7.36 -35.70
N LEU A 417 -9.51 7.75 -34.42
CA LEU A 417 -8.59 8.78 -33.91
C LEU A 417 -7.19 8.23 -33.65
N TRP A 418 -7.06 6.97 -33.24
CA TRP A 418 -5.80 6.30 -32.92
C TRP A 418 -5.17 5.56 -34.11
N PHE A 419 -5.98 5.16 -35.09
CA PHE A 419 -5.57 4.34 -36.25
C PHE A 419 -6.13 4.89 -37.57
N ASP A 420 -5.34 4.75 -38.64
CA ASP A 420 -5.85 4.97 -40.00
C ASP A 420 -6.70 3.77 -40.50
N GLU A 421 -7.28 3.92 -41.70
CA GLU A 421 -8.09 2.88 -42.35
C GLU A 421 -7.34 1.55 -42.61
N LYS A 422 -6.00 1.55 -42.50
CA LYS A 422 -5.12 0.39 -42.68
C LYS A 422 -4.63 -0.20 -41.35
N GLY A 423 -5.02 0.38 -40.21
CA GLY A 423 -4.59 -0.04 -38.87
C GLY A 423 -3.21 0.46 -38.46
N ASN A 424 -2.65 1.48 -39.11
CA ASN A 424 -1.41 2.14 -38.67
C ASN A 424 -1.73 3.17 -37.58
N LYS A 425 -0.87 3.31 -36.56
CA LYS A 425 -1.01 4.36 -35.54
C LYS A 425 -1.01 5.74 -36.18
N THR A 426 -2.04 6.56 -35.90
CA THR A 426 -2.04 7.99 -36.24
C THR A 426 -0.98 8.73 -35.42
N GLN A 427 -0.71 10.00 -35.77
CA GLN A 427 0.17 10.84 -34.96
C GLN A 427 -0.26 10.94 -33.48
N TYR A 428 -1.57 10.87 -33.20
CA TYR A 428 -2.14 11.03 -31.86
C TYR A 428 -1.68 9.94 -30.89
N LEU A 429 -1.59 8.70 -31.36
CA LEU A 429 -1.12 7.58 -30.53
C LEU A 429 0.40 7.46 -30.58
N LYS A 430 1.00 7.56 -31.78
CA LYS A 430 2.45 7.43 -31.98
C LYS A 430 3.26 8.41 -31.11
N THR A 431 2.93 9.69 -31.16
CA THR A 431 3.71 10.73 -30.46
C THR A 431 3.45 10.76 -28.95
N LEU A 432 2.30 10.23 -28.50
CA LEU A 432 1.98 9.98 -27.09
C LEU A 432 2.92 8.91 -26.51
N GLU A 433 3.10 7.81 -27.24
CA GLU A 433 4.00 6.71 -26.88
C GLU A 433 5.48 7.13 -26.95
N GLU A 434 5.91 7.81 -28.01
CA GLU A 434 7.27 8.36 -28.18
C GLU A 434 7.60 9.40 -27.08
N SER A 435 6.61 10.19 -26.65
CA SER A 435 6.72 11.08 -25.48
C SER A 435 6.83 10.33 -24.15
N GLY A 436 6.61 9.02 -24.14
CA GLY A 436 6.70 8.15 -22.97
C GLY A 436 5.44 8.14 -22.09
N MET A 437 4.32 8.70 -22.56
CA MET A 437 3.07 8.79 -21.81
C MET A 437 2.25 7.50 -21.94
N GLY A 438 2.26 6.67 -20.91
CA GLY A 438 1.47 5.43 -20.89
C GLY A 438 -0.03 5.69 -20.96
N LEU A 439 -0.72 5.03 -21.89
CA LEU A 439 -2.15 5.17 -22.16
C LEU A 439 -3.03 5.00 -20.91
N THR A 440 -2.59 4.19 -19.93
CA THR A 440 -3.26 3.99 -18.63
C THR A 440 -3.40 5.28 -17.80
N ASN A 441 -2.48 6.24 -17.93
CA ASN A 441 -2.63 7.55 -17.28
C ASN A 441 -3.70 8.40 -17.97
N VAL A 442 -3.76 8.33 -19.30
CA VAL A 442 -4.72 9.06 -20.12
C VAL A 442 -6.14 8.49 -19.92
N SER A 443 -6.29 7.16 -19.93
CA SER A 443 -7.55 6.46 -19.67
C SER A 443 -8.05 6.58 -18.23
N SER A 444 -7.16 6.89 -17.27
CA SER A 444 -7.52 7.23 -15.88
C SER A 444 -8.13 8.63 -15.78
N ILE A 445 -7.49 9.63 -16.40
CA ILE A 445 -8.01 11.02 -16.42
C ILE A 445 -9.36 11.06 -17.18
N LEU A 446 -9.41 10.40 -18.33
CA LEU A 446 -10.59 10.28 -19.19
C LEU A 446 -11.57 9.18 -18.72
N HIS A 447 -11.50 8.70 -17.47
CA HIS A 447 -12.42 7.66 -16.99
C HIS A 447 -13.88 8.13 -17.09
N ARG A 448 -14.74 7.34 -17.75
CA ARG A 448 -16.16 7.58 -17.99
C ARG A 448 -16.50 8.87 -18.76
N VAL A 449 -15.72 9.21 -19.79
CA VAL A 449 -16.18 10.19 -20.82
C VAL A 449 -17.41 9.65 -21.55
N GLY A 450 -17.50 8.33 -21.76
CA GLY A 450 -18.59 7.72 -22.49
C GLY A 450 -18.55 8.07 -23.98
N ALA A 451 -19.68 8.53 -24.53
CA ALA A 451 -19.83 8.75 -25.97
C ALA A 451 -18.90 9.82 -26.57
N ASN A 452 -18.35 10.74 -25.77
CA ASN A 452 -17.45 11.80 -26.22
C ASN A 452 -15.96 11.40 -26.18
N GLY A 453 -15.64 10.11 -26.02
CA GLY A 453 -14.29 9.60 -25.71
C GLY A 453 -13.19 10.14 -26.62
N ALA A 454 -13.39 10.04 -27.94
CA ALA A 454 -12.47 10.55 -28.95
C ALA A 454 -12.23 12.07 -28.83
N LYS A 455 -13.29 12.85 -28.64
CA LYS A 455 -13.20 14.31 -28.48
C LYS A 455 -12.38 14.68 -27.25
N ALA A 456 -12.70 14.12 -26.08
CA ALA A 456 -11.99 14.41 -24.85
C ALA A 456 -10.53 13.93 -24.88
N PHE A 457 -10.25 12.80 -25.55
CA PHE A 457 -8.88 12.35 -25.81
C PHE A 457 -8.12 13.38 -26.66
N LYS A 458 -8.71 13.87 -27.75
CA LYS A 458 -8.08 14.89 -28.61
C LYS A 458 -7.84 16.21 -27.88
N GLU A 459 -8.78 16.67 -27.06
CA GLU A 459 -8.63 17.91 -26.27
C GLU A 459 -7.53 17.79 -25.19
N LEU A 460 -7.38 16.61 -24.58
CA LEU A 460 -6.30 16.34 -23.62
C LEU A 460 -4.95 16.17 -24.34
N TYR A 461 -4.91 15.44 -25.46
CA TYR A 461 -3.72 15.35 -26.33
C TYR A 461 -3.25 16.74 -26.74
N ASN A 462 -4.13 17.61 -27.26
CA ASN A 462 -3.82 18.98 -27.68
C ASN A 462 -3.35 19.89 -26.52
N THR A 463 -3.46 19.44 -25.26
CA THR A 463 -2.90 20.13 -24.09
C THR A 463 -1.48 19.64 -23.76
N PHE A 464 -1.18 18.38 -24.07
CA PHE A 464 0.12 17.72 -23.83
C PHE A 464 1.10 17.86 -25.00
N LEU A 465 0.58 17.86 -26.23
CA LEU A 465 1.32 17.80 -27.49
C LEU A 465 0.73 18.83 -28.47
N ASP A 466 1.60 19.46 -29.27
CA ASP A 466 1.18 20.36 -30.35
C ASP A 466 0.68 19.60 -31.59
N GLU A 467 0.27 20.33 -32.63
CA GLU A 467 -0.25 19.75 -33.87
C GLU A 467 0.81 18.93 -34.64
N GLN A 468 2.10 19.17 -34.37
CA GLN A 468 3.23 18.43 -34.92
C GLN A 468 3.68 17.28 -34.01
N GLY A 469 3.06 17.14 -32.82
CA GLY A 469 3.36 16.09 -31.84
C GLY A 469 4.54 16.38 -30.91
N ASN A 470 5.04 17.62 -30.85
CA ASN A 470 6.05 17.97 -29.85
C ASN A 470 5.39 18.25 -28.50
N LYS A 471 6.11 17.96 -27.41
CA LYS A 471 5.71 18.31 -26.04
C LYS A 471 5.40 19.80 -25.91
N THR A 472 4.21 20.14 -25.44
CA THR A 472 3.87 21.53 -25.07
C THR A 472 4.73 22.00 -23.90
N GLN A 473 4.69 23.30 -23.62
CA GLN A 473 5.35 23.88 -22.45
C GLN A 473 4.94 23.16 -21.16
N TYR A 474 3.65 22.81 -21.02
CA TYR A 474 3.11 22.06 -19.88
C TYR A 474 3.94 20.80 -19.55
N LEU A 475 4.15 19.91 -20.52
CA LEU A 475 4.96 18.70 -20.30
C LEU A 475 6.44 19.01 -20.08
N LYS A 476 7.02 19.94 -20.86
CA LYS A 476 8.42 20.35 -20.72
C LYS A 476 8.74 20.85 -19.30
N THR A 477 7.84 21.63 -18.70
CA THR A 477 7.93 22.10 -17.31
C THR A 477 7.83 20.95 -16.31
N LEU A 478 6.87 20.03 -16.48
CA LEU A 478 6.70 18.88 -15.57
C LEU A 478 7.92 17.95 -15.57
N GLU A 479 8.51 17.68 -16.74
CA GLU A 479 9.72 16.86 -16.87
C GLU A 479 10.97 17.54 -16.30
N LYS A 480 11.13 18.85 -16.53
CA LYS A 480 12.19 19.70 -15.93
C LYS A 480 12.14 19.65 -14.40
N GLU A 481 10.95 19.75 -13.82
CA GLU A 481 10.75 19.83 -12.37
C GLU A 481 10.52 18.48 -11.68
N GLY A 482 10.61 17.37 -12.44
CA GLY A 482 10.53 15.99 -11.92
C GLY A 482 9.15 15.54 -11.47
N ILE A 483 8.07 16.21 -11.90
CA ILE A 483 6.70 15.88 -11.51
C ILE A 483 6.17 14.76 -12.41
N SER A 484 5.87 13.60 -11.83
CA SER A 484 5.34 12.47 -12.58
C SER A 484 3.89 12.70 -13.01
N LEU A 485 3.60 12.46 -14.30
CA LEU A 485 2.25 12.44 -14.85
C LEU A 485 1.33 11.45 -14.10
N ALA A 486 1.87 10.41 -13.46
CA ALA A 486 1.11 9.49 -12.62
C ALA A 486 0.54 10.14 -11.33
N SER A 487 1.20 11.18 -10.80
CA SER A 487 0.64 11.96 -9.68
C SER A 487 -0.50 12.86 -10.15
N ILE A 488 -0.42 13.37 -11.38
CA ILE A 488 -1.48 14.19 -11.97
C ILE A 488 -2.68 13.33 -12.39
N SER A 489 -2.46 12.15 -12.99
CA SER A 489 -3.53 11.21 -13.36
C SER A 489 -4.22 10.56 -12.15
N SER A 490 -3.56 10.54 -10.97
CA SER A 490 -4.15 10.23 -9.67
C SER A 490 -5.12 11.33 -9.21
N ILE A 491 -4.69 12.60 -9.22
CA ILE A 491 -5.53 13.73 -8.82
C ILE A 491 -6.73 13.88 -9.76
N LEU A 492 -6.47 13.90 -11.07
CA LEU A 492 -7.45 14.13 -12.13
C LEU A 492 -8.17 12.85 -12.59
N HIS A 493 -8.07 11.74 -11.84
CA HIS A 493 -8.81 10.51 -12.14
C HIS A 493 -10.32 10.81 -12.23
N GLY A 494 -10.96 10.41 -13.32
CA GLY A 494 -12.38 10.70 -13.56
C GLY A 494 -12.72 12.16 -13.84
N ALA A 495 -11.76 13.00 -14.26
CA ALA A 495 -12.06 14.32 -14.82
C ALA A 495 -12.89 14.24 -16.12
N GLY A 496 -12.83 13.11 -16.84
CA GLY A 496 -13.73 12.77 -17.92
C GLY A 496 -13.67 13.79 -19.06
N ALA A 497 -14.83 14.29 -19.50
CA ALA A 497 -14.91 15.29 -20.57
C ALA A 497 -14.23 16.64 -20.21
N ASN A 498 -14.03 16.92 -18.91
CA ASN A 498 -13.37 18.15 -18.45
C ASN A 498 -11.85 18.00 -18.29
N ALA A 499 -11.27 16.86 -18.69
CA ALA A 499 -9.86 16.52 -18.49
C ALA A 499 -8.86 17.62 -18.91
N ALA A 500 -9.01 18.16 -20.11
CA ALA A 500 -8.10 19.19 -20.63
C ALA A 500 -8.16 20.49 -19.82
N LYS A 501 -9.36 20.90 -19.37
CA LYS A 501 -9.54 22.07 -18.50
C LYS A 501 -8.97 21.80 -17.11
N ALA A 502 -9.33 20.68 -16.49
CA ALA A 502 -8.90 20.34 -15.13
C ALA A 502 -7.38 20.14 -15.01
N PHE A 503 -6.71 19.73 -16.09
CA PHE A 503 -5.25 19.73 -16.17
C PHE A 503 -4.66 21.14 -16.20
N LYS A 504 -5.20 22.05 -17.01
CA LYS A 504 -4.75 23.46 -17.07
C LYS A 504 -4.99 24.15 -15.73
N ASP A 505 -6.22 24.09 -15.19
CA ASP A 505 -6.58 24.63 -13.88
C ASP A 505 -5.61 24.19 -12.75
N LEU A 506 -5.08 22.95 -12.81
CA LEU A 506 -4.12 22.43 -11.84
C LEU A 506 -2.67 22.83 -12.15
N TYR A 507 -2.29 22.92 -13.42
CA TYR A 507 -0.98 23.42 -13.84
C TYR A 507 -0.83 24.90 -13.51
N ASP A 508 -1.84 25.72 -13.77
CA ASP A 508 -1.81 27.18 -13.59
C ASP A 508 -1.78 27.56 -12.09
N LEU A 509 -2.20 26.65 -11.19
CA LEU A 509 -1.95 26.76 -9.75
C LEU A 509 -0.51 26.41 -9.35
N TRP A 510 0.19 25.60 -10.14
CA TRP A 510 1.53 25.08 -9.85
C TRP A 510 2.64 25.88 -10.54
N PHE A 511 2.34 26.49 -11.69
CA PHE A 511 3.27 27.19 -12.56
C PHE A 511 2.67 28.49 -13.12
N ASP A 512 3.51 29.48 -13.35
CA ASP A 512 3.16 30.70 -14.11
C ASP A 512 3.21 30.45 -15.63
N GLU A 513 2.83 31.47 -16.41
CA GLU A 513 2.77 31.41 -17.88
C GLU A 513 4.15 31.13 -18.50
N GLU A 514 5.24 31.49 -17.84
CA GLU A 514 6.62 31.17 -18.24
C GLU A 514 7.08 29.76 -17.78
N GLY A 515 6.31 29.07 -16.92
CA GLY A 515 6.64 27.73 -16.43
C GLY A 515 7.60 27.70 -15.23
N ASN A 516 7.73 28.79 -14.48
CA ASN A 516 8.34 28.79 -13.16
C ASN A 516 7.31 28.40 -12.10
N LYS A 517 7.77 27.92 -10.95
CA LYS A 517 6.87 27.52 -9.86
C LYS A 517 6.16 28.72 -9.25
N THR A 518 4.83 28.64 -9.10
CA THR A 518 4.06 29.58 -8.28
C THR A 518 4.49 29.51 -6.80
N GLN A 519 3.98 30.44 -5.99
CA GLN A 519 4.17 30.38 -4.53
C GLN A 519 3.70 29.04 -3.93
N TYR A 520 2.64 28.43 -4.47
CA TYR A 520 2.10 27.15 -3.98
C TYR A 520 3.17 26.03 -3.97
N LEU A 521 3.85 25.80 -5.11
CA LEU A 521 4.90 24.76 -5.18
C LEU A 521 6.22 25.17 -4.51
N LYS A 522 6.54 26.47 -4.42
CA LYS A 522 7.71 26.97 -3.66
C LYS A 522 7.53 26.65 -2.17
N THR A 523 6.43 27.12 -1.57
CA THR A 523 6.10 26.94 -0.15
C THR A 523 6.01 25.47 0.27
N LEU A 524 5.41 24.59 -0.56
CA LEU A 524 5.34 23.14 -0.28
C LEU A 524 6.74 22.51 -0.22
N LYS A 525 7.61 22.82 -1.19
CA LYS A 525 8.98 22.31 -1.26
C LYS A 525 9.82 22.78 -0.06
N GLU A 526 9.76 24.07 0.26
CA GLU A 526 10.47 24.67 1.39
C GLU A 526 9.95 24.17 2.74
N SER A 527 8.66 23.84 2.82
CA SER A 527 8.03 23.23 3.99
C SER A 527 8.32 21.74 4.15
N GLY A 528 8.96 21.09 3.17
CA GLY A 528 9.23 19.64 3.17
C GLY A 528 7.99 18.77 2.90
N ILE A 529 6.90 19.34 2.37
CA ILE A 529 5.67 18.59 2.07
C ILE A 529 5.82 17.96 0.68
N ASN A 530 5.82 16.63 0.62
CA ASN A 530 5.97 15.89 -0.62
C ASN A 530 4.68 15.96 -1.46
N LEU A 531 4.79 16.36 -2.73
CA LEU A 531 3.69 16.40 -3.68
C LEU A 531 3.05 15.01 -3.89
N THR A 532 3.79 13.90 -3.73
CA THR A 532 3.24 12.53 -3.73
C THR A 532 2.23 12.29 -2.60
N ASN A 533 2.43 12.91 -1.43
CA ASN A 533 1.48 12.80 -0.32
C ASN A 533 0.21 13.61 -0.62
N VAL A 534 0.37 14.78 -1.23
CA VAL A 534 -0.76 15.62 -1.67
C VAL A 534 -1.57 14.93 -2.78
N SER A 535 -0.91 14.32 -3.77
CA SER A 535 -1.59 13.58 -4.85
C SER A 535 -2.21 12.25 -4.40
N SER A 536 -1.78 11.71 -3.26
CA SER A 536 -2.42 10.59 -2.57
C SER A 536 -3.71 11.03 -1.86
N ILE A 537 -3.67 12.16 -1.13
CA ILE A 537 -4.85 12.75 -0.49
C ILE A 537 -5.91 13.13 -1.54
N LEU A 538 -5.48 13.86 -2.59
CA LEU A 538 -6.33 14.37 -3.66
C LEU A 538 -6.65 13.33 -4.76
N ASN A 539 -6.29 12.05 -4.57
CA ASN A 539 -6.61 10.99 -5.53
C ASN A 539 -8.13 10.90 -5.75
N GLY A 540 -8.57 10.94 -7.02
CA GLY A 540 -9.99 10.95 -7.38
C GLY A 540 -10.70 12.29 -7.22
N ALA A 541 -9.98 13.42 -7.15
CA ALA A 541 -10.59 14.75 -7.19
C ALA A 541 -11.16 15.12 -8.58
N GLY A 542 -10.67 14.47 -9.65
CA GLY A 542 -11.19 14.60 -11.01
C GLY A 542 -11.16 16.05 -11.50
N ALA A 543 -12.29 16.52 -12.02
CA ALA A 543 -12.44 17.89 -12.50
C ALA A 543 -12.24 18.97 -11.41
N ASN A 544 -12.37 18.61 -10.12
CA ASN A 544 -12.17 19.50 -8.98
C ASN A 544 -10.73 19.50 -8.44
N GLY A 545 -9.79 18.80 -9.08
CA GLY A 545 -8.41 18.64 -8.60
C GLY A 545 -7.69 19.95 -8.27
N ALA A 546 -7.83 20.96 -9.13
CA ALA A 546 -7.29 22.30 -8.91
C ALA A 546 -7.87 22.97 -7.65
N LYS A 547 -9.20 23.02 -7.54
CA LYS A 547 -9.89 23.61 -6.40
C LYS A 547 -9.52 22.90 -5.09
N ALA A 548 -9.56 21.57 -5.09
CA ALA A 548 -9.25 20.76 -3.91
C ALA A 548 -7.78 20.88 -3.48
N PHE A 549 -6.85 21.10 -4.42
CA PHE A 549 -5.47 21.45 -4.11
C PHE A 549 -5.36 22.84 -3.45
N LYS A 550 -6.02 23.87 -4.01
CA LYS A 550 -5.99 25.22 -3.43
C LYS A 550 -6.64 25.26 -2.04
N ASP A 551 -7.85 24.73 -1.90
CA ASP A 551 -8.60 24.66 -0.64
C ASP A 551 -7.78 23.94 0.47
N LEU A 552 -7.00 22.90 0.12
CA LEU A 552 -6.13 22.19 1.06
C LEU A 552 -4.85 22.96 1.38
N TYR A 553 -4.29 23.69 0.40
CA TYR A 553 -3.16 24.60 0.64
C TYR A 553 -3.57 25.75 1.55
N ASP A 554 -4.72 26.37 1.34
CA ASP A 554 -5.25 27.49 2.14
C ASP A 554 -5.51 27.10 3.61
N LEU A 555 -5.76 25.82 3.90
CA LEU A 555 -5.81 25.28 5.27
C LEU A 555 -4.41 25.11 5.89
N TRP A 556 -3.36 24.98 5.10
CA TRP A 556 -1.99 24.74 5.55
C TRP A 556 -1.13 26.01 5.58
N PHE A 557 -1.40 26.95 4.69
CA PHE A 557 -0.65 28.19 4.48
C PHE A 557 -1.59 29.38 4.25
N ASP A 558 -1.18 30.56 4.71
CA ASP A 558 -1.83 31.82 4.32
C ASP A 558 -1.44 32.26 2.90
N GLU A 559 -2.03 33.35 2.41
CA GLU A 559 -1.80 33.89 1.07
C GLU A 559 -0.34 34.30 0.82
N GLN A 560 0.43 34.56 1.89
CA GLN A 560 1.85 34.89 1.85
C GLN A 560 2.75 33.65 2.02
N GLY A 561 2.16 32.45 2.15
CA GLY A 561 2.87 31.17 2.27
C GLY A 561 3.36 30.83 3.69
N ASN A 562 2.98 31.59 4.72
CA ASN A 562 3.32 31.21 6.10
C ASN A 562 2.37 30.12 6.61
N LYS A 563 2.87 29.27 7.50
CA LYS A 563 2.09 28.15 8.05
C LYS A 563 0.91 28.66 8.88
N THR A 564 -0.30 28.15 8.62
CA THR A 564 -1.50 28.42 9.43
C THR A 564 -1.38 27.84 10.84
N GLN A 565 -2.36 28.14 11.70
CA GLN A 565 -2.49 27.50 13.02
C GLN A 565 -2.48 25.96 12.92
N TYR A 566 -3.10 25.39 11.89
CA TYR A 566 -3.15 23.94 11.65
C TYR A 566 -1.74 23.32 11.57
N LEU A 567 -0.89 23.80 10.65
CA LEU A 567 0.49 23.30 10.51
C LEU A 567 1.41 23.72 11.66
N LYS A 568 1.19 24.90 12.27
CA LYS A 568 1.92 25.33 13.48
C LYS A 568 1.68 24.35 14.64
N THR A 569 0.44 23.95 14.87
CA THR A 569 0.03 23.01 15.93
C THR A 569 0.57 21.60 15.68
N LEU A 570 0.38 21.05 14.49
CA LEU A 570 0.90 19.71 14.14
C LEU A 570 2.41 19.60 14.36
N LYS A 571 3.18 20.65 13.99
CA LYS A 571 4.62 20.72 14.24
C LYS A 571 4.95 20.86 15.74
N LYS A 572 4.23 21.69 16.49
CA LYS A 572 4.41 21.90 17.94
C LYS A 572 4.23 20.58 18.71
N GLU A 573 3.14 19.86 18.44
CA GLU A 573 2.79 18.61 19.13
C GLU A 573 3.47 17.37 18.56
N LYS A 574 4.39 17.56 17.60
CA LYS A 574 5.21 16.52 16.95
C LYS A 574 4.41 15.44 16.20
N VAL A 575 3.19 15.75 15.77
CA VAL A 575 2.41 14.88 14.89
C VAL A 575 3.09 14.84 13.52
N ASN A 576 3.33 13.64 13.01
CA ASN A 576 4.04 13.47 11.75
C ASN A 576 3.11 13.75 10.56
N LEU A 577 3.51 14.69 9.69
CA LEU A 577 2.79 15.01 8.45
C LEU A 577 2.78 13.86 7.40
N ALA A 578 3.39 12.72 7.71
CA ALA A 578 3.20 11.47 6.95
C ALA A 578 2.00 10.61 7.43
N ASP A 579 1.57 10.72 8.70
CA ASP A 579 0.43 9.95 9.23
C ASP A 579 -0.90 10.44 8.63
N VAL A 580 -1.07 11.76 8.52
CA VAL A 580 -2.30 12.40 8.00
C VAL A 580 -2.61 12.01 6.54
N PRO A 581 -1.66 12.05 5.58
CA PRO A 581 -1.86 11.49 4.24
C PRO A 581 -2.15 10.00 4.21
N GLY A 582 -1.76 9.24 5.24
CA GLY A 582 -2.11 7.83 5.37
C GLY A 582 -3.61 7.66 5.54
N ILE A 583 -4.21 8.36 6.52
CA ILE A 583 -5.65 8.32 6.78
C ILE A 583 -6.44 8.92 5.62
N LEU A 584 -6.02 10.10 5.14
CA LEU A 584 -6.77 10.91 4.18
C LEU A 584 -6.48 10.57 2.70
N SER A 585 -5.73 9.52 2.40
CA SER A 585 -5.53 9.04 1.02
C SER A 585 -6.89 8.71 0.38
N LYS A 586 -7.09 9.13 -0.88
CA LYS A 586 -8.37 9.06 -1.63
C LYS A 586 -9.51 9.90 -1.05
N ALA A 587 -9.23 10.98 -0.30
CA ALA A 587 -10.25 11.96 0.05
C ALA A 587 -10.70 12.82 -1.14
N GLY A 588 -9.89 12.90 -2.20
CA GLY A 588 -10.23 13.53 -3.48
C GLY A 588 -10.68 14.98 -3.31
N ALA A 589 -11.83 15.32 -3.91
CA ALA A 589 -12.41 16.66 -3.82
C ALA A 589 -12.85 17.06 -2.39
N LYS A 590 -12.97 16.10 -1.45
CA LYS A 590 -13.36 16.34 -0.06
C LYS A 590 -12.17 16.48 0.89
N ALA A 591 -10.94 16.36 0.40
CA ALA A 591 -9.72 16.45 1.19
C ALA A 591 -9.61 17.67 2.14
N PRO A 592 -10.02 18.91 1.77
CA PRO A 592 -9.92 20.05 2.67
C PRO A 592 -10.81 19.88 3.90
N LYS A 593 -12.06 19.46 3.68
CA LYS A 593 -12.99 19.13 4.77
C LYS A 593 -12.48 17.96 5.59
N ALA A 594 -12.05 16.86 4.95
CA ALA A 594 -11.58 15.66 5.66
C ALA A 594 -10.32 15.92 6.52
N PHE A 595 -9.43 16.82 6.07
CA PHE A 595 -8.31 17.32 6.87
C PHE A 595 -8.79 18.13 8.07
N LYS A 596 -9.72 19.07 7.86
CA LYS A 596 -10.26 19.90 8.95
C LYS A 596 -11.02 19.07 9.99
N ASP A 597 -11.92 18.19 9.55
CA ASP A 597 -12.70 17.31 10.43
C ASP A 597 -11.79 16.38 11.27
N LEU A 598 -10.65 15.95 10.72
CA LEU A 598 -9.65 15.14 11.46
C LEU A 598 -8.81 16.00 12.41
N TYR A 599 -8.47 17.23 12.03
CA TYR A 599 -7.76 18.17 12.91
C TYR A 599 -8.63 18.59 14.09
N ASP A 600 -9.89 18.97 13.86
CA ASP A 600 -10.87 19.37 14.90
C ASP A 600 -11.18 18.22 15.89
N LEU A 601 -10.90 16.97 15.52
CA LEU A 601 -10.99 15.80 16.40
C LEU A 601 -9.74 15.65 17.30
N TRP A 602 -8.58 16.07 16.82
CA TRP A 602 -7.29 15.97 17.51
C TRP A 602 -6.95 17.21 18.35
N PHE A 603 -7.41 18.38 17.93
CA PHE A 603 -7.14 19.67 18.56
C PHE A 603 -8.40 20.51 18.72
N ASP A 604 -8.48 21.30 19.79
CA ASP A 604 -9.52 22.32 19.96
C ASP A 604 -9.28 23.56 19.06
N LYS A 605 -10.20 24.52 19.10
CA LYS A 605 -10.11 25.77 18.30
C LYS A 605 -8.88 26.62 18.65
N GLN A 606 -8.29 26.41 19.83
CA GLN A 606 -7.10 27.09 20.33
C GLN A 606 -5.81 26.33 19.98
N GLY A 607 -5.91 25.12 19.43
CA GLY A 607 -4.77 24.26 19.09
C GLY A 607 -4.22 23.44 20.26
N ASN A 608 -4.98 23.27 21.35
CA ASN A 608 -4.64 22.32 22.41
C ASN A 608 -5.13 20.92 22.05
N GLU A 609 -4.44 19.89 22.55
CA GLU A 609 -4.84 18.50 22.32
C GLU A 609 -6.21 18.18 22.94
N THR A 610 -7.08 17.52 22.19
CA THR A 610 -8.32 16.93 22.72
C THR A 610 -8.02 15.71 23.59
N GLN A 611 -9.05 15.17 24.25
CA GLN A 611 -8.94 13.91 24.99
C GLN A 611 -8.41 12.75 24.13
N TYR A 612 -8.65 12.77 22.82
CA TYR A 612 -8.24 11.73 21.88
C TYR A 612 -6.71 11.58 21.84
N LEU A 613 -5.96 12.67 21.57
CA LEU A 613 -4.50 12.63 21.56
C LEU A 613 -3.89 12.50 22.96
N LYS A 614 -4.49 13.15 23.98
CA LYS A 614 -4.05 13.03 25.38
C LYS A 614 -4.04 11.58 25.87
N THR A 615 -5.11 10.83 25.60
CA THR A 615 -5.21 9.41 25.98
C THR A 615 -4.20 8.55 25.21
N LEU A 616 -4.06 8.73 23.89
CA LEU A 616 -3.08 7.97 23.10
C LEU A 616 -1.63 8.21 23.59
N LYS A 617 -1.27 9.46 23.92
CA LYS A 617 0.02 9.80 24.52
C LYS A 617 0.21 9.18 25.92
N LYS A 618 -0.78 9.29 26.81
CA LYS A 618 -0.78 8.69 28.16
C LYS A 618 -0.54 7.19 28.12
N GLU A 619 -1.30 6.48 27.28
CA GLU A 619 -1.27 5.03 27.13
C GLU A 619 -0.17 4.54 26.16
N LYS A 620 0.73 5.44 25.73
CA LYS A 620 1.89 5.17 24.85
C LYS A 620 1.54 4.52 23.50
N ILE A 621 0.30 4.65 23.03
CA ILE A 621 -0.12 4.14 21.72
C ILE A 621 0.39 5.07 20.63
N ASN A 622 1.23 4.53 19.73
CA ASN A 622 1.74 5.29 18.60
C ASN A 622 0.61 5.58 17.58
N LEU A 623 0.43 6.86 17.25
CA LEU A 623 -0.52 7.33 16.24
C LEU A 623 -0.31 6.65 14.87
N THR A 624 0.93 6.32 14.51
CA THR A 624 1.24 5.59 13.26
C THR A 624 0.62 4.20 13.22
N ASN A 625 0.43 3.52 14.36
CA ASN A 625 -0.25 2.22 14.39
C ASN A 625 -1.72 2.37 14.01
N MET A 626 -2.41 3.39 14.57
CA MET A 626 -3.79 3.69 14.23
C MET A 626 -3.92 4.18 12.78
N SER A 627 -3.01 5.03 12.32
CA SER A 627 -2.94 5.55 10.94
C SER A 627 -2.64 4.46 9.90
N SER A 628 -1.96 3.39 10.29
CA SER A 628 -1.72 2.20 9.46
C SER A 628 -3.00 1.39 9.27
N ILE A 629 -3.76 1.13 10.35
CA ILE A 629 -5.07 0.47 10.29
C ILE A 629 -6.05 1.31 9.44
N LEU A 630 -6.10 2.61 9.71
CA LEU A 630 -6.95 3.60 9.03
C LEU A 630 -6.39 4.07 7.68
N HIS A 631 -5.42 3.38 7.08
CA HIS A 631 -4.85 3.79 5.81
C HIS A 631 -5.90 3.74 4.69
N GLY A 632 -6.04 4.83 3.93
CA GLY A 632 -6.96 4.91 2.79
C GLY A 632 -8.44 5.09 3.13
N VAL A 633 -8.79 5.63 4.31
CA VAL A 633 -10.17 6.01 4.66
C VAL A 633 -10.67 7.18 3.81
N GLY A 634 -9.77 8.11 3.43
CA GLY A 634 -10.11 9.27 2.61
C GLY A 634 -11.07 10.22 3.33
N ALA A 635 -12.22 10.51 2.70
CA ALA A 635 -13.16 11.53 3.17
C ALA A 635 -13.76 11.23 4.57
N ASN A 636 -13.81 9.96 4.98
CA ASN A 636 -14.38 9.53 6.25
C ASN A 636 -13.37 9.51 7.42
N GLY A 637 -12.17 10.10 7.24
CA GLY A 637 -11.00 9.94 8.14
C GLY A 637 -11.30 10.15 9.62
N ALA A 638 -11.91 11.30 9.95
CA ALA A 638 -12.29 11.64 11.33
C ALA A 638 -13.29 10.65 11.94
N LYS A 639 -14.29 10.19 11.17
CA LYS A 639 -15.28 9.23 11.64
C LYS A 639 -14.62 7.88 11.95
N ALA A 640 -13.82 7.34 11.04
CA ALA A 640 -13.16 6.05 11.26
C ALA A 640 -12.12 6.11 12.39
N PHE A 641 -11.43 7.24 12.57
CA PHE A 641 -10.58 7.47 13.74
C PHE A 641 -11.38 7.42 15.05
N LYS A 642 -12.50 8.15 15.11
CA LYS A 642 -13.36 8.15 16.30
C LYS A 642 -13.96 6.77 16.57
N ASP A 643 -14.49 6.09 15.56
CA ASP A 643 -15.09 4.75 15.69
C ASP A 643 -14.08 3.68 16.11
N LEU A 644 -12.77 3.88 15.87
CA LEU A 644 -11.70 2.98 16.34
C LEU A 644 -11.20 3.38 17.73
N TYR A 645 -11.13 4.68 18.04
CA TYR A 645 -10.84 5.15 19.40
C TYR A 645 -11.92 4.70 20.39
N ASP A 646 -13.20 4.88 20.07
CA ASP A 646 -14.34 4.51 20.91
C ASP A 646 -14.47 2.98 21.10
N LEU A 647 -13.75 2.17 20.31
CA LEU A 647 -13.59 0.73 20.54
C LEU A 647 -12.48 0.43 21.55
N TRP A 648 -11.40 1.21 21.54
CA TRP A 648 -10.21 1.05 22.39
C TRP A 648 -10.34 1.73 23.76
N PHE A 649 -11.14 2.80 23.83
CA PHE A 649 -11.31 3.65 25.00
C PHE A 649 -12.77 3.97 25.28
N ASP A 650 -13.12 4.08 26.56
CA ASP A 650 -14.42 4.62 26.98
C ASP A 650 -14.47 6.16 26.84
N LYS A 651 -15.63 6.75 27.18
CA LYS A 651 -15.84 8.22 27.10
C LYS A 651 -14.93 9.03 28.03
N GLN A 652 -14.32 8.37 29.02
CA GLN A 652 -13.42 8.94 30.02
C GLN A 652 -11.94 8.73 29.64
N GLY A 653 -11.65 7.98 28.57
CA GLY A 653 -10.30 7.66 28.11
C GLY A 653 -9.66 6.44 28.79
N ASN A 654 -10.42 5.62 29.52
CA ASN A 654 -9.91 4.36 30.05
C ASN A 654 -9.95 3.26 28.99
N LYS A 655 -8.96 2.36 29.00
CA LYS A 655 -8.94 1.18 28.13
C LYS A 655 -10.19 0.33 28.30
N THR A 656 -10.85 -0.01 27.20
CA THR A 656 -11.92 -1.02 27.15
C THR A 656 -11.36 -2.43 27.37
N GLN A 657 -12.24 -3.42 27.49
CA GLN A 657 -11.84 -4.84 27.56
C GLN A 657 -10.98 -5.29 26.37
N TYR A 658 -11.12 -4.63 25.21
CA TYR A 658 -10.36 -4.96 24.01
C TYR A 658 -8.85 -4.72 24.20
N LEU A 659 -8.45 -3.54 24.69
CA LEU A 659 -7.03 -3.26 24.95
C LEU A 659 -6.53 -3.94 26.23
N LYS A 660 -7.34 -4.02 27.30
CA LYS A 660 -6.96 -4.69 28.54
C LYS A 660 -6.57 -6.15 28.32
N THR A 661 -7.44 -6.93 27.65
CA THR A 661 -7.14 -8.33 27.32
C THR A 661 -5.89 -8.48 26.45
N LEU A 662 -5.64 -7.58 25.50
CA LEU A 662 -4.42 -7.64 24.68
C LEU A 662 -3.16 -7.47 25.55
N GLU A 663 -3.13 -6.49 26.45
CA GLU A 663 -2.01 -6.24 27.35
C GLU A 663 -1.84 -7.37 28.39
N GLU A 664 -2.92 -7.75 29.09
CA GLU A 664 -2.94 -8.81 30.12
C GLU A 664 -2.56 -10.20 29.59
N ARG A 665 -2.85 -10.47 28.31
CA ARG A 665 -2.52 -11.76 27.66
C ARG A 665 -1.21 -11.72 26.86
N GLY A 666 -0.47 -10.61 26.90
CA GLY A 666 0.85 -10.45 26.26
C GLY A 666 0.82 -10.24 24.74
N VAL A 667 -0.34 -9.92 24.15
CA VAL A 667 -0.49 -9.75 22.71
C VAL A 667 -0.22 -8.30 22.31
N ASN A 668 0.96 -8.08 21.74
CA ASN A 668 1.40 -6.76 21.30
C ASN A 668 0.44 -6.17 20.23
N LEU A 669 -0.11 -4.99 20.50
CA LEU A 669 -0.98 -4.22 19.58
C LEU A 669 -0.33 -3.99 18.20
N ILE A 670 1.01 -3.93 18.12
CA ILE A 670 1.75 -3.85 16.85
C ILE A 670 1.41 -5.04 15.94
N ASN A 671 1.38 -6.27 16.46
CA ASN A 671 1.06 -7.47 15.69
C ASN A 671 -0.34 -7.38 15.08
N MET A 672 -1.34 -6.97 15.88
CA MET A 672 -2.72 -6.78 15.40
C MET A 672 -2.81 -5.64 14.38
N SER A 673 -2.12 -4.50 14.62
CA SER A 673 -2.09 -3.38 13.66
C SER A 673 -1.39 -3.71 12.34
N SER A 674 -0.44 -4.63 12.33
CA SER A 674 0.21 -5.17 11.12
C SER A 674 -0.77 -6.00 10.29
N VAL A 675 -1.54 -6.88 10.92
CA VAL A 675 -2.59 -7.66 10.22
C VAL A 675 -3.66 -6.73 9.65
N LEU A 676 -4.11 -5.76 10.44
CA LEU A 676 -5.22 -4.85 10.10
C LEU A 676 -4.79 -3.61 9.31
N ALA A 677 -3.52 -3.50 8.88
CA ALA A 677 -3.03 -2.40 8.07
C ALA A 677 -3.84 -2.28 6.77
N GLY A 678 -4.36 -1.09 6.48
CA GLY A 678 -5.27 -0.85 5.34
C GLY A 678 -6.70 -1.38 5.51
N ALA A 679 -7.18 -1.63 6.74
CA ALA A 679 -8.60 -1.92 6.99
C ALA A 679 -9.52 -0.73 6.68
N GLY A 680 -9.00 0.49 6.74
CA GLY A 680 -9.68 1.71 6.29
C GLY A 680 -10.99 1.94 7.04
N VAL A 681 -12.09 2.20 6.30
CA VAL A 681 -13.43 2.40 6.87
C VAL A 681 -13.96 1.20 7.67
N ASN A 682 -13.40 0.01 7.46
CA ASN A 682 -13.80 -1.22 8.15
C ASN A 682 -12.97 -1.50 9.42
N ALA A 683 -12.06 -0.60 9.82
CA ALA A 683 -11.12 -0.80 10.92
C ALA A 683 -11.75 -1.34 12.22
N THR A 684 -12.79 -0.69 12.74
CA THR A 684 -13.50 -1.10 13.96
C THR A 684 -14.08 -2.51 13.84
N LYS A 685 -14.65 -2.86 12.68
CA LYS A 685 -15.21 -4.19 12.42
C LYS A 685 -14.09 -5.23 12.33
N ALA A 686 -13.06 -4.98 11.53
CA ALA A 686 -11.97 -5.92 11.31
C ALA A 686 -11.13 -6.16 12.57
N PHE A 687 -10.99 -5.14 13.44
CA PHE A 687 -10.42 -5.29 14.77
C PHE A 687 -11.27 -6.22 15.64
N LYS A 688 -12.58 -5.99 15.72
CA LYS A 688 -13.48 -6.86 16.50
C LYS A 688 -13.50 -8.29 15.93
N ASP A 689 -13.70 -8.47 14.63
CA ASP A 689 -13.71 -9.79 13.98
C ASP A 689 -12.44 -10.61 14.27
N LEU A 690 -11.27 -9.94 14.38
CA LEU A 690 -9.99 -10.60 14.69
C LEU A 690 -9.79 -10.82 16.20
N TYR A 691 -10.26 -9.90 17.04
CA TYR A 691 -10.28 -10.09 18.50
C TYR A 691 -11.17 -11.26 18.90
N ASP A 692 -12.38 -11.36 18.34
CA ASP A 692 -13.36 -12.41 18.64
C ASP A 692 -12.89 -13.82 18.16
N LEU A 693 -11.90 -13.89 17.25
CA LEU A 693 -11.18 -15.13 16.91
C LEU A 693 -10.05 -15.47 17.88
N TRP A 694 -9.48 -14.48 18.57
CA TRP A 694 -8.36 -14.65 19.51
C TRP A 694 -8.81 -14.79 20.97
N PHE A 695 -9.93 -14.18 21.34
CA PHE A 695 -10.49 -14.16 22.68
C PHE A 695 -12.01 -14.38 22.68
N ASP A 696 -12.53 -15.03 23.73
CA ASP A 696 -13.97 -15.09 23.99
C ASP A 696 -14.51 -13.73 24.54
N GLU A 697 -15.83 -13.63 24.71
CA GLU A 697 -16.49 -12.44 25.28
C GLU A 697 -16.01 -12.05 26.69
N LYS A 698 -15.30 -12.96 27.38
CA LYS A 698 -14.74 -12.78 28.73
C LYS A 698 -13.22 -12.52 28.70
N GLY A 699 -12.62 -12.35 27.52
CA GLY A 699 -11.19 -12.09 27.37
C GLY A 699 -10.29 -13.32 27.60
N ASN A 700 -10.80 -14.55 27.51
CA ASN A 700 -10.00 -15.76 27.55
C ASN A 700 -9.53 -16.15 26.15
N LYS A 701 -8.27 -16.59 26.04
CA LYS A 701 -7.71 -17.12 24.78
C LYS A 701 -8.62 -18.20 24.21
N THR A 702 -9.04 -18.05 22.96
CA THR A 702 -9.77 -19.09 22.21
C THR A 702 -8.89 -20.32 22.00
N GLN A 703 -9.48 -21.39 21.47
CA GLN A 703 -8.73 -22.57 21.03
C GLN A 703 -7.64 -22.20 20.00
N TYR A 704 -7.92 -21.27 19.09
CA TYR A 704 -6.98 -20.76 18.10
C TYR A 704 -5.63 -20.32 18.71
N LEU A 705 -5.64 -19.44 19.73
CA LEU A 705 -4.41 -19.02 20.40
C LEU A 705 -3.78 -20.14 21.25
N LYS A 706 -4.60 -20.95 21.93
CA LYS A 706 -4.10 -22.09 22.75
C LYS A 706 -3.33 -23.10 21.90
N THR A 707 -3.79 -23.40 20.69
CA THR A 707 -3.11 -24.27 19.72
C THR A 707 -1.79 -23.67 19.26
N LEU A 708 -1.77 -22.39 18.88
CA LEU A 708 -0.53 -21.72 18.44
C LEU A 708 0.54 -21.72 19.56
N GLU A 709 0.13 -21.45 20.80
CA GLU A 709 1.03 -21.47 21.96
C GLU A 709 1.55 -22.88 22.29
N LYS A 710 0.68 -23.90 22.26
CA LYS A 710 1.04 -25.33 22.41
C LYS A 710 2.08 -25.77 21.39
N GLU A 711 1.96 -25.32 20.14
CA GLU A 711 2.83 -25.70 19.02
C GLU A 711 4.05 -24.75 18.84
N GLY A 712 4.22 -23.77 19.73
CA GLY A 712 5.37 -22.85 19.72
C GLY A 712 5.36 -21.83 18.59
N ILE A 713 4.19 -21.51 18.02
CA ILE A 713 4.03 -20.54 16.93
C ILE A 713 3.71 -19.16 17.51
N ASP A 714 4.67 -18.25 17.40
CA ASP A 714 4.52 -16.85 17.83
C ASP A 714 3.59 -16.05 16.89
N LEU A 715 2.72 -15.23 17.48
CA LEU A 715 1.88 -14.24 16.79
C LEU A 715 2.69 -13.23 15.96
N SER A 716 3.98 -13.01 16.23
CA SER A 716 4.86 -12.24 15.33
C SER A 716 5.02 -12.91 13.96
N SER A 717 5.07 -14.25 13.91
CA SER A 717 5.12 -15.02 12.65
C SER A 717 3.77 -14.98 11.93
N ILE A 718 2.67 -15.09 12.68
CA ILE A 718 1.31 -14.96 12.13
C ILE A 718 1.07 -13.56 11.53
N SER A 719 1.40 -12.50 12.28
CA SER A 719 1.26 -11.12 11.80
C SER A 719 2.27 -10.73 10.72
N SER A 720 3.40 -11.43 10.62
CA SER A 720 4.33 -11.36 9.48
C SER A 720 3.70 -11.94 8.20
N ILE A 721 3.03 -13.09 8.28
CA ILE A 721 2.33 -13.71 7.13
C ILE A 721 1.14 -12.84 6.69
N LEU A 722 0.30 -12.45 7.65
CA LEU A 722 -0.95 -11.74 7.46
C LEU A 722 -0.81 -10.21 7.37
N ASN A 723 0.42 -9.68 7.32
CA ASN A 723 0.69 -8.25 7.21
C ASN A 723 -0.05 -7.63 6.00
N GLY A 724 -0.83 -6.58 6.23
CA GLY A 724 -1.63 -5.93 5.18
C GLY A 724 -2.88 -6.71 4.73
N ALA A 725 -3.39 -7.65 5.53
CA ALA A 725 -4.69 -8.29 5.27
C ALA A 725 -5.87 -7.31 5.44
N GLY A 726 -5.69 -6.24 6.23
CA GLY A 726 -6.62 -5.13 6.37
C GLY A 726 -8.00 -5.60 6.84
N ALA A 727 -9.04 -5.22 6.09
CA ALA A 727 -10.43 -5.58 6.40
C ALA A 727 -10.70 -7.10 6.38
N ASN A 728 -9.83 -7.89 5.73
CA ASN A 728 -9.93 -9.34 5.66
C ASN A 728 -9.09 -10.07 6.73
N GLY A 729 -8.45 -9.35 7.66
CA GLY A 729 -7.50 -9.92 8.64
C GLY A 729 -8.04 -11.13 9.42
N ALA A 730 -9.28 -11.03 9.92
CA ALA A 730 -9.96 -12.12 10.61
C ALA A 730 -10.18 -13.35 9.72
N LYS A 731 -10.69 -13.15 8.50
CA LYS A 731 -10.91 -14.23 7.54
C LYS A 731 -9.58 -14.89 7.15
N ALA A 732 -8.56 -14.09 6.84
CA ALA A 732 -7.26 -14.59 6.42
C ALA A 732 -6.53 -15.35 7.55
N PHE A 733 -6.72 -14.94 8.82
CA PHE A 733 -6.28 -15.72 9.98
C PHE A 733 -7.00 -17.07 10.04
N LYS A 734 -8.35 -17.09 9.98
CA LYS A 734 -9.13 -18.33 10.04
C LYS A 734 -8.81 -19.28 8.88
N ASP A 735 -8.88 -18.81 7.64
CA ASP A 735 -8.55 -19.59 6.43
C ASP A 735 -7.15 -20.22 6.50
N SER A 736 -6.18 -19.54 7.14
CA SER A 736 -4.81 -20.04 7.27
C SER A 736 -4.68 -21.02 8.44
N TYR A 737 -5.34 -20.75 9.57
CA TYR A 737 -5.40 -21.69 10.69
C TYR A 737 -6.07 -23.00 10.28
N ASP A 738 -7.24 -22.94 9.62
CA ASP A 738 -8.00 -24.11 9.17
C ASP A 738 -7.22 -24.96 8.14
N LEU A 739 -6.18 -24.41 7.50
CA LEU A 739 -5.22 -25.15 6.66
C LEU A 739 -4.07 -25.78 7.45
N TRP A 740 -3.71 -25.24 8.62
CA TRP A 740 -2.61 -25.72 9.46
C TRP A 740 -3.08 -26.65 10.57
N PHE A 741 -4.32 -26.49 11.03
CA PHE A 741 -4.92 -27.19 12.16
C PHE A 741 -6.37 -27.64 11.86
N ASP A 742 -6.76 -28.78 12.43
CA ASP A 742 -8.16 -29.25 12.43
C ASP A 742 -9.01 -28.55 13.52
N GLU A 743 -10.31 -28.85 13.57
CA GLU A 743 -11.25 -28.24 14.53
C GLU A 743 -10.90 -28.57 15.99
N GLU A 744 -10.21 -29.68 16.24
CA GLU A 744 -9.66 -30.06 17.54
C GLU A 744 -8.30 -29.38 17.86
N GLY A 745 -7.64 -28.76 16.88
CA GLY A 745 -6.35 -28.08 17.05
C GLY A 745 -5.13 -28.99 17.00
N ASN A 746 -5.23 -30.14 16.32
CA ASN A 746 -4.07 -30.92 15.87
C ASN A 746 -3.62 -30.42 14.50
N LYS A 747 -2.34 -30.62 14.15
CA LYS A 747 -1.83 -30.23 12.83
C LYS A 747 -2.58 -30.97 11.72
N THR A 748 -2.94 -30.30 10.63
CA THR A 748 -3.46 -30.97 9.41
C THR A 748 -2.37 -31.82 8.74
N GLN A 749 -2.75 -32.61 7.74
CA GLN A 749 -1.77 -33.28 6.86
C GLN A 749 -0.79 -32.29 6.20
N TYR A 750 -1.25 -31.07 5.87
CA TYR A 750 -0.44 -30.05 5.19
C TYR A 750 0.78 -29.67 6.03
N LEU A 751 0.58 -29.31 7.30
CA LEU A 751 1.67 -28.91 8.18
C LEU A 751 2.54 -30.11 8.60
N ARG A 752 1.93 -31.29 8.90
CA ARG A 752 2.67 -32.52 9.23
C ARG A 752 3.66 -32.92 8.12
N THR A 753 3.23 -32.84 6.86
CA THR A 753 4.05 -33.24 5.70
C THR A 753 5.19 -32.25 5.41
N ILE A 754 4.95 -30.94 5.55
CA ILE A 754 5.99 -29.90 5.44
C ILE A 754 7.07 -30.08 6.53
N GLU A 755 6.66 -30.30 7.79
CA GLU A 755 7.59 -30.52 8.91
C GLU A 755 8.42 -31.81 8.72
N LYS A 756 7.79 -32.88 8.25
CA LYS A 756 8.44 -34.18 7.97
C LYS A 756 9.54 -34.10 6.92
N GLU A 757 9.43 -33.21 5.94
CA GLU A 757 10.49 -32.95 4.94
C GLU A 757 11.49 -31.85 5.36
N GLY A 758 11.48 -31.46 6.65
CA GLY A 758 12.53 -30.62 7.25
C GLY A 758 12.35 -29.12 7.03
N ALA A 759 11.15 -28.66 6.66
CA ALA A 759 10.80 -27.25 6.63
C ALA A 759 10.07 -26.84 7.92
N SER A 760 10.48 -25.75 8.56
CA SER A 760 9.86 -25.28 9.80
C SER A 760 8.73 -24.27 9.55
N PHE A 761 7.83 -24.06 10.52
CA PHE A 761 6.85 -22.98 10.44
C PHE A 761 7.51 -21.60 10.27
N ALA A 762 8.64 -21.34 10.94
CA ALA A 762 9.43 -20.12 10.75
C ALA A 762 9.95 -19.98 9.30
N SER A 763 10.30 -21.09 8.64
CA SER A 763 10.66 -21.11 7.22
C SER A 763 9.46 -20.74 6.34
N MET A 764 8.27 -21.27 6.62
CA MET A 764 7.04 -20.93 5.89
C MET A 764 6.63 -19.47 6.11
N SER A 765 6.70 -18.97 7.34
CA SER A 765 6.49 -17.56 7.68
C SER A 765 7.48 -16.62 6.99
N SER A 766 8.72 -17.06 6.75
CA SER A 766 9.73 -16.29 6.02
C SER A 766 9.42 -16.23 4.52
N ILE A 767 8.92 -17.32 3.92
CA ILE A 767 8.46 -17.33 2.51
C ILE A 767 7.22 -16.45 2.35
N LEU A 768 6.21 -16.69 3.18
CA LEU A 768 4.86 -16.10 3.12
C LEU A 768 4.76 -14.73 3.82
N HIS A 769 5.88 -14.11 4.17
CA HIS A 769 5.91 -12.75 4.71
C HIS A 769 5.21 -11.77 3.77
N GLY A 770 4.28 -10.96 4.30
CA GLY A 770 3.54 -9.96 3.52
C GLY A 770 2.56 -10.55 2.49
N THR A 771 2.00 -11.74 2.74
CA THR A 771 0.95 -12.30 1.86
C THR A 771 -0.43 -11.71 2.19
N GLY A 772 -0.64 -11.23 3.41
CA GLY A 772 -1.86 -10.53 3.81
C GLY A 772 -3.10 -11.43 3.64
N ALA A 773 -4.11 -10.91 2.95
CA ALA A 773 -5.39 -11.61 2.77
C ALA A 773 -5.28 -12.93 1.96
N SER A 774 -4.21 -13.13 1.20
CA SER A 774 -4.01 -14.31 0.35
C SER A 774 -3.22 -15.44 1.02
N ALA A 775 -2.90 -15.34 2.32
CA ALA A 775 -2.04 -16.26 3.07
C ALA A 775 -2.40 -17.75 2.89
N ALA A 776 -3.65 -18.11 3.15
CA ALA A 776 -4.17 -19.45 2.99
C ALA A 776 -3.96 -19.99 1.56
N LYS A 777 -4.33 -19.19 0.54
CA LYS A 777 -4.16 -19.57 -0.86
C LYS A 777 -2.69 -19.77 -1.23
N ALA A 778 -1.81 -18.84 -0.84
CA ALA A 778 -0.39 -18.93 -1.17
C ALA A 778 0.30 -20.11 -0.45
N PHE A 779 -0.13 -20.48 0.75
CA PHE A 779 0.30 -21.69 1.44
C PHE A 779 -0.17 -22.96 0.71
N LYS A 780 -1.45 -23.03 0.32
CA LYS A 780 -2.03 -24.18 -0.41
C LYS A 780 -1.41 -24.34 -1.81
N ASP A 781 -1.33 -23.26 -2.60
CA ASP A 781 -0.69 -23.24 -3.91
C ASP A 781 0.78 -23.72 -3.87
N LEU A 782 1.51 -23.42 -2.78
CA LEU A 782 2.89 -23.84 -2.57
C LEU A 782 2.98 -25.29 -2.08
N TYR A 783 2.03 -25.75 -1.26
CA TYR A 783 1.91 -27.15 -0.88
C TYR A 783 1.63 -28.01 -2.12
N ASP A 784 0.67 -27.63 -2.95
CA ASP A 784 0.25 -28.39 -4.16
C ASP A 784 1.34 -28.41 -5.25
N LEU A 785 2.28 -27.47 -5.19
CA LEU A 785 3.52 -27.51 -5.97
C LEU A 785 4.51 -28.57 -5.47
N TRP A 786 4.49 -28.86 -4.18
CA TRP A 786 5.47 -29.71 -3.49
C TRP A 786 4.97 -31.14 -3.27
N PHE A 787 3.65 -31.28 -3.06
CA PHE A 787 2.98 -32.51 -2.70
C PHE A 787 1.67 -32.70 -3.46
N ASP A 788 1.25 -33.95 -3.67
CA ASP A 788 -0.10 -34.31 -4.12
C ASP A 788 -1.11 -34.29 -2.96
N GLU A 789 -2.39 -34.58 -3.24
CA GLU A 789 -3.48 -34.46 -2.27
C GLU A 789 -3.32 -35.43 -1.09
N GLU A 790 -2.69 -36.58 -1.33
CA GLU A 790 -2.31 -37.59 -0.33
C GLU A 790 -0.96 -37.28 0.37
N GLY A 791 -0.27 -36.20 -0.01
CA GLY A 791 0.96 -35.74 0.63
C GLY A 791 2.26 -36.42 0.17
N ASN A 792 2.23 -37.17 -0.93
CA ASN A 792 3.45 -37.66 -1.58
C ASN A 792 4.12 -36.54 -2.38
N LYS A 793 5.41 -36.68 -2.70
CA LYS A 793 6.16 -35.64 -3.40
C LYS A 793 5.75 -35.53 -4.87
N THR A 794 5.50 -34.31 -5.35
CA THR A 794 5.39 -34.03 -6.79
C THR A 794 6.72 -34.30 -7.52
N GLN A 795 6.69 -34.27 -8.86
CA GLN A 795 7.92 -34.31 -9.68
C GLN A 795 8.91 -33.21 -9.26
N TYR A 796 8.42 -32.02 -8.89
CA TYR A 796 9.27 -30.91 -8.45
C TYR A 796 10.15 -31.30 -7.24
N LEU A 797 9.57 -31.83 -6.15
CA LEU A 797 10.37 -32.26 -4.99
C LEU A 797 11.17 -33.54 -5.25
N LYS A 798 10.70 -34.44 -6.12
CA LYS A 798 11.47 -35.62 -6.55
C LYS A 798 12.77 -35.18 -7.25
N THR A 799 12.71 -34.22 -8.17
CA THR A 799 13.89 -33.62 -8.84
C THR A 799 14.79 -32.87 -7.87
N LEU A 800 14.25 -31.97 -7.03
CA LEU A 800 15.06 -31.22 -6.06
C LEU A 800 15.83 -32.14 -5.12
N LYS A 801 15.17 -33.19 -4.60
CA LYS A 801 15.80 -34.18 -3.70
C LYS A 801 16.87 -35.01 -4.41
N LYS A 802 16.65 -35.43 -5.66
CA LYS A 802 17.65 -36.13 -6.50
C LYS A 802 18.93 -35.29 -6.66
N GLU A 803 18.78 -33.98 -6.80
CA GLU A 803 19.91 -33.05 -7.01
C GLU A 803 20.48 -32.44 -5.72
N GLY A 804 20.07 -32.96 -4.54
CA GLY A 804 20.58 -32.53 -3.24
C GLY A 804 20.08 -31.17 -2.75
N ILE A 805 19.00 -30.64 -3.34
CA ILE A 805 18.39 -29.36 -2.98
C ILE A 805 17.29 -29.62 -1.95
N THR A 806 17.43 -29.05 -0.75
CA THR A 806 16.45 -29.22 0.34
C THR A 806 15.36 -28.14 0.32
N LEU A 807 14.22 -28.42 0.96
CA LEU A 807 13.21 -27.38 1.22
C LEU A 807 13.78 -26.20 2.02
N SER A 808 14.75 -26.43 2.91
CA SER A 808 15.45 -25.33 3.61
C SER A 808 16.24 -24.44 2.66
N ASN A 809 16.84 -24.99 1.59
CA ASN A 809 17.52 -24.19 0.57
C ASN A 809 16.52 -23.33 -0.22
N MET A 810 15.42 -23.92 -0.66
CA MET A 810 14.36 -23.19 -1.35
C MET A 810 13.73 -22.12 -0.46
N SER A 811 13.48 -22.42 0.82
CA SER A 811 12.92 -21.49 1.79
C SER A 811 13.82 -20.28 2.05
N SER A 812 15.15 -20.47 2.10
CA SER A 812 16.12 -19.37 2.18
C SER A 812 16.00 -18.44 0.98
N ILE A 813 15.94 -19.01 -0.22
CA ILE A 813 15.91 -18.24 -1.48
C ILE A 813 14.58 -17.50 -1.66
N LEU A 814 13.46 -18.20 -1.41
CA LEU A 814 12.09 -17.69 -1.58
C LEU A 814 11.59 -16.88 -0.37
N SER A 815 12.42 -16.66 0.65
CA SER A 815 12.11 -15.75 1.75
C SER A 815 11.75 -14.35 1.21
N GLY A 816 10.61 -13.82 1.65
CA GLY A 816 10.06 -12.55 1.15
C GLY A 816 9.39 -12.64 -0.23
N ALA A 817 8.94 -13.81 -0.68
CA ALA A 817 8.15 -13.93 -1.90
C ALA A 817 6.65 -13.60 -1.70
N GLY A 818 6.13 -13.81 -0.49
CA GLY A 818 4.73 -13.55 -0.13
C GLY A 818 3.76 -14.25 -1.09
N ALA A 819 2.74 -13.51 -1.53
CA ALA A 819 1.73 -13.99 -2.50
C ALA A 819 2.32 -14.47 -3.85
N ASN A 820 3.56 -14.10 -4.19
CA ASN A 820 4.21 -14.51 -5.43
C ASN A 820 5.01 -15.82 -5.30
N THR A 821 5.02 -16.49 -4.14
CA THR A 821 5.88 -17.65 -3.88
C THR A 821 5.70 -18.80 -4.89
N THR A 822 4.46 -19.12 -5.25
CA THR A 822 4.12 -20.16 -6.25
C THR A 822 4.75 -19.87 -7.61
N LYS A 823 4.69 -18.60 -8.05
CA LYS A 823 5.33 -18.16 -9.29
C LYS A 823 6.85 -18.17 -9.16
N ALA A 824 7.40 -17.63 -8.07
CA ALA A 824 8.83 -17.55 -7.83
C ALA A 824 9.51 -18.94 -7.74
N PHE A 825 8.82 -19.94 -7.17
CA PHE A 825 9.25 -21.33 -7.19
C PHE A 825 9.25 -21.90 -8.60
N LYS A 826 8.15 -21.75 -9.36
CA LYS A 826 8.05 -22.21 -10.76
C LYS A 826 9.11 -21.54 -11.65
N ASP A 827 9.25 -20.23 -11.59
CA ASP A 827 10.23 -19.45 -12.37
C ASP A 827 11.67 -19.87 -12.07
N LEU A 828 12.00 -20.21 -10.82
CA LEU A 828 13.34 -20.66 -10.42
C LEU A 828 13.58 -22.13 -10.80
N TYR A 829 12.61 -23.01 -10.57
CA TYR A 829 12.69 -24.40 -11.01
C TYR A 829 12.83 -24.50 -12.53
N ASN A 830 12.04 -23.75 -13.29
CA ASN A 830 12.09 -23.73 -14.75
C ASN A 830 13.37 -23.08 -15.32
N LEU A 831 14.09 -22.27 -14.53
CA LEU A 831 15.44 -21.78 -14.88
C LEU A 831 16.50 -22.86 -14.64
N TRP A 832 16.34 -23.65 -13.57
CA TRP A 832 17.27 -24.70 -13.16
C TRP A 832 17.08 -26.03 -13.91
N PHE A 833 15.86 -26.35 -14.32
CA PHE A 833 15.46 -27.66 -14.85
C PHE A 833 14.58 -27.59 -16.10
N ASP A 834 14.68 -28.61 -16.94
CA ASP A 834 13.73 -28.89 -18.03
C ASP A 834 12.49 -29.68 -17.54
N VAL A 835 11.59 -30.02 -18.47
CA VAL A 835 10.33 -30.75 -18.21
C VAL A 835 10.60 -32.19 -17.72
N GLN A 836 11.76 -32.76 -18.06
CA GLN A 836 12.18 -34.09 -17.62
C GLN A 836 12.89 -34.06 -16.25
N GLY A 837 13.27 -32.88 -15.76
CA GLY A 837 14.02 -32.67 -14.52
C GLY A 837 15.55 -32.68 -14.69
N ASN A 838 16.08 -32.57 -15.93
CA ASN A 838 17.51 -32.43 -16.16
C ASN A 838 17.97 -30.99 -15.91
N LYS A 839 19.22 -30.80 -15.47
CA LYS A 839 19.80 -29.48 -15.22
C LYS A 839 19.98 -28.66 -16.49
N LYS A 840 19.30 -27.51 -16.57
CA LYS A 840 19.53 -26.46 -17.56
C LYS A 840 20.85 -25.73 -17.32
N GLN A 841 21.36 -25.09 -18.37
CA GLN A 841 22.65 -24.41 -18.43
C GLN A 841 22.94 -23.52 -17.21
N TYR A 842 21.96 -22.74 -16.73
CA TYR A 842 22.10 -21.85 -15.59
C TYR A 842 22.56 -22.56 -14.31
N LEU A 843 21.93 -23.66 -13.90
CA LEU A 843 22.35 -24.44 -12.72
C LEU A 843 23.55 -25.34 -13.05
N LYS A 844 23.63 -25.85 -14.29
CA LYS A 844 24.72 -26.67 -14.81
C LYS A 844 26.07 -25.98 -14.67
N HIS A 845 26.20 -24.72 -15.10
CA HIS A 845 27.46 -23.97 -15.08
C HIS A 845 28.00 -23.69 -13.66
N PHE A 846 27.12 -23.43 -12.69
CA PHE A 846 27.53 -23.27 -11.28
C PHE A 846 27.96 -24.59 -10.62
N THR A 847 27.38 -25.73 -11.01
CA THR A 847 27.45 -26.99 -10.23
C THR A 847 28.21 -28.15 -10.89
N GLU A 848 28.42 -28.19 -12.21
CA GLU A 848 29.08 -29.31 -12.90
C GLU A 848 30.59 -29.37 -12.69
N LYS A 849 31.10 -30.57 -12.40
CA LYS A 849 32.46 -30.80 -11.87
C LYS A 849 33.55 -30.68 -12.95
N ARG A 850 33.85 -29.45 -13.35
CA ARG A 850 35.08 -29.13 -14.13
C ARG A 850 36.31 -29.06 -13.23
N ASN A 851 36.19 -28.43 -12.05
CA ASN A 851 37.19 -28.51 -10.98
C ASN A 851 36.50 -28.39 -9.61
N LYS A 852 36.65 -29.40 -8.73
CA LYS A 852 36.02 -29.45 -7.40
C LYS A 852 36.26 -28.20 -6.54
N GLU A 853 37.35 -27.46 -6.77
CA GLU A 853 37.68 -26.24 -6.02
C GLU A 853 37.04 -24.95 -6.57
N LYS A 854 36.58 -24.95 -7.83
CA LYS A 854 35.97 -23.81 -8.55
C LYS A 854 34.43 -23.89 -8.64
N ASN A 855 33.79 -24.92 -8.09
CA ASN A 855 32.34 -25.12 -8.16
C ASN A 855 31.57 -24.46 -7.01
N PHE A 856 30.41 -23.88 -7.29
CA PHE A 856 29.45 -23.45 -6.27
C PHE A 856 28.55 -24.63 -5.89
N ASP A 857 28.48 -24.98 -4.60
CA ASP A 857 27.49 -25.94 -4.12
C ASP A 857 26.11 -25.27 -3.86
N ILE A 858 25.07 -26.08 -3.67
CA ILE A 858 23.70 -25.59 -3.46
C ILE A 858 23.58 -24.73 -2.20
N SER A 859 24.35 -25.00 -1.14
CA SER A 859 24.36 -24.14 0.06
C SER A 859 25.02 -22.78 -0.23
N ASN A 860 26.03 -22.74 -1.10
CA ASN A 860 26.68 -21.50 -1.51
C ASN A 860 25.67 -20.60 -2.25
N LEU A 861 24.93 -21.16 -3.21
CA LEU A 861 23.89 -20.45 -3.97
C LEU A 861 22.71 -20.03 -3.04
N SER A 862 22.25 -20.95 -2.19
CA SER A 862 21.19 -20.74 -1.20
C SER A 862 21.53 -19.66 -0.16
N GLY A 863 22.81 -19.43 0.13
CA GLY A 863 23.30 -18.35 0.97
C GLY A 863 23.39 -17.00 0.24
N ILE A 864 23.82 -17.00 -1.02
CA ILE A 864 23.90 -15.80 -1.88
C ILE A 864 22.51 -15.21 -2.11
N PHE A 865 21.58 -16.05 -2.58
CA PHE A 865 20.21 -15.67 -2.93
C PHE A 865 19.24 -15.70 -1.75
N SER A 866 19.73 -15.85 -0.52
CA SER A 866 18.89 -15.75 0.68
C SER A 866 18.17 -14.41 0.71
N GLY A 867 16.83 -14.44 0.80
CA GLY A 867 15.99 -13.23 0.71
C GLY A 867 15.85 -12.65 -0.71
N ALA A 868 16.01 -13.45 -1.78
CA ALA A 868 15.70 -12.99 -3.14
C ALA A 868 14.18 -12.97 -3.44
N GLY A 869 13.40 -13.78 -2.71
CA GLY A 869 11.93 -13.77 -2.74
C GLY A 869 11.37 -13.92 -4.16
N ALA A 870 10.45 -13.02 -4.51
CA ALA A 870 9.81 -13.00 -5.82
C ALA A 870 10.77 -12.76 -7.02
N LYS A 871 12.01 -12.31 -6.77
CA LYS A 871 13.02 -12.01 -7.81
C LYS A 871 14.08 -13.11 -7.97
N ALA A 872 13.93 -14.26 -7.32
CA ALA A 872 14.96 -15.31 -7.27
C ALA A 872 15.47 -15.77 -8.65
N SER A 873 14.59 -16.01 -9.61
CA SER A 873 14.99 -16.46 -10.96
C SER A 873 15.80 -15.39 -11.71
N ASN A 874 15.33 -14.13 -11.72
CA ASN A 874 16.05 -13.01 -12.34
C ASN A 874 17.42 -12.77 -11.68
N ALA A 875 17.47 -12.78 -10.34
CA ALA A 875 18.72 -12.62 -9.58
C ALA A 875 19.75 -13.72 -9.93
N PHE A 876 19.28 -14.96 -10.14
CA PHE A 876 20.11 -16.08 -10.55
C PHE A 876 20.63 -15.91 -11.99
N LYS A 877 19.77 -15.48 -12.92
CA LYS A 877 20.14 -15.18 -14.32
C LYS A 877 21.14 -14.03 -14.39
N GLU A 878 20.95 -12.95 -13.63
CA GLU A 878 21.90 -11.85 -13.55
C GLU A 878 23.26 -12.30 -13.01
N LEU A 879 23.32 -13.03 -11.89
CA LEU A 879 24.60 -13.48 -11.33
C LEU A 879 25.30 -14.47 -12.27
N HIS A 880 24.54 -15.38 -12.90
CA HIS A 880 25.08 -16.26 -13.94
C HIS A 880 25.80 -15.46 -15.02
N ASN A 881 25.13 -14.44 -15.60
CA ASN A 881 25.69 -13.63 -16.68
C ASN A 881 26.86 -12.71 -16.24
N VAL A 882 27.16 -12.63 -14.93
CA VAL A 882 28.35 -11.98 -14.37
C VAL A 882 29.49 -12.99 -14.17
N CYS A 883 29.16 -14.25 -13.89
CA CYS A 883 30.11 -15.34 -13.62
C CYS A 883 30.50 -16.14 -14.87
N PHE A 884 29.60 -16.25 -15.86
CA PHE A 884 29.76 -17.08 -17.05
C PHE A 884 29.20 -16.38 -18.30
N ASN A 885 29.72 -16.74 -19.47
CA ASN A 885 29.05 -16.48 -20.75
C ASN A 885 28.04 -17.60 -21.08
N ASP A 886 27.34 -17.47 -22.21
CA ASP A 886 26.28 -18.42 -22.62
C ASP A 886 26.80 -19.85 -22.83
N ASN A 887 28.05 -19.99 -23.30
CA ASN A 887 28.76 -21.27 -23.42
C ASN A 887 29.25 -21.83 -22.06
N GLY A 888 28.95 -21.18 -20.95
CA GLY A 888 29.34 -21.58 -19.61
C GLY A 888 30.83 -21.44 -19.33
N LYS A 889 31.58 -20.62 -20.07
CA LYS A 889 32.98 -20.29 -19.77
C LYS A 889 33.01 -19.24 -18.67
N GLU A 890 33.85 -19.45 -17.65
CA GLU A 890 34.11 -18.49 -16.56
C GLU A 890 34.49 -17.12 -17.15
N THR A 891 33.84 -16.04 -16.72
CA THR A 891 34.18 -14.66 -17.13
C THR A 891 35.53 -14.24 -16.56
N GLU A 892 36.17 -13.24 -17.17
CA GLU A 892 37.38 -12.62 -16.60
C GLU A 892 37.16 -12.19 -15.14
N LEU A 893 36.02 -11.56 -14.86
CA LEU A 893 35.60 -11.16 -13.51
C LEU A 893 35.66 -12.33 -12.50
N LEU A 894 35.23 -13.54 -12.89
CA LEU A 894 35.27 -14.72 -12.02
C LEU A 894 36.67 -15.36 -11.95
N ASN A 895 37.40 -15.41 -13.07
CA ASN A 895 38.77 -15.92 -13.10
C ASN A 895 39.69 -15.10 -12.18
N ASN A 896 39.62 -13.77 -12.21
CA ASN A 896 40.45 -12.90 -11.37
C ASN A 896 40.29 -13.22 -9.87
N PHE A 897 39.07 -13.56 -9.41
CA PHE A 897 38.84 -14.04 -8.04
C PHE A 897 39.53 -15.38 -7.76
N TYR A 898 39.41 -16.33 -8.68
CA TYR A 898 39.98 -17.67 -8.54
C TYR A 898 41.51 -17.67 -8.57
N ASP A 899 42.12 -16.90 -9.47
CA ASP A 899 43.56 -16.83 -9.67
C ASP A 899 44.27 -16.20 -8.45
N VAL A 900 43.58 -15.31 -7.72
CA VAL A 900 44.07 -14.74 -6.45
C VAL A 900 43.63 -15.53 -5.21
N GLY A 901 42.96 -16.67 -5.38
CA GLY A 901 42.69 -17.67 -4.34
C GLY A 901 41.36 -17.54 -3.58
N PHE A 902 40.38 -16.77 -4.08
CA PHE A 902 39.01 -16.87 -3.57
C PHE A 902 38.38 -18.17 -4.07
N LYS A 903 37.78 -18.96 -3.18
CA LYS A 903 36.94 -20.12 -3.56
C LYS A 903 35.47 -19.72 -3.57
N PRO A 904 34.58 -20.45 -4.28
CA PRO A 904 33.13 -20.19 -4.34
C PRO A 904 32.47 -19.98 -2.97
N SER A 905 32.85 -20.77 -1.97
CA SER A 905 32.38 -20.61 -0.59
C SER A 905 32.84 -19.30 0.08
N ASN A 906 33.97 -18.71 -0.34
CA ASN A 906 34.41 -17.39 0.12
C ASN A 906 33.59 -16.28 -0.56
N LEU A 907 33.33 -16.40 -1.87
CA LEU A 907 32.45 -15.47 -2.59
C LEU A 907 31.03 -15.53 -2.03
N SER A 908 30.48 -16.73 -1.78
CA SER A 908 29.20 -16.92 -1.11
C SER A 908 29.15 -16.34 0.29
N THR A 909 30.22 -16.50 1.10
CA THR A 909 30.29 -15.85 2.42
C THR A 909 30.24 -14.32 2.30
N MET A 910 30.94 -13.73 1.32
CA MET A 910 30.95 -12.28 1.07
C MET A 910 29.61 -11.76 0.51
N LEU A 911 28.90 -12.60 -0.25
CA LEU A 911 27.61 -12.28 -0.86
C LEU A 911 26.40 -12.81 -0.07
N CYS A 912 26.58 -13.35 1.13
CA CYS A 912 25.51 -13.96 1.91
C CYS A 912 24.38 -12.96 2.20
N GLY A 913 23.12 -13.34 1.96
CA GLY A 913 21.98 -12.42 2.11
C GLY A 913 22.05 -11.22 1.16
N SER A 914 22.53 -11.42 -0.07
CA SER A 914 22.44 -10.41 -1.13
C SER A 914 21.13 -10.45 -1.88
N GLY A 915 20.45 -11.60 -1.90
CA GLY A 915 19.15 -11.76 -2.54
C GLY A 915 19.19 -11.30 -4.00
N SER A 916 18.30 -10.38 -4.35
CA SER A 916 18.24 -9.76 -5.69
C SER A 916 19.42 -8.86 -6.08
N HIS A 917 20.39 -8.63 -5.18
CA HIS A 917 21.52 -7.71 -5.41
C HIS A 917 22.87 -8.43 -5.56
N ALA A 918 22.88 -9.77 -5.69
CA ALA A 918 24.10 -10.57 -5.76
C ALA A 918 25.02 -10.16 -6.93
N SER A 919 24.45 -9.96 -8.11
CA SER A 919 25.12 -9.51 -9.35
C SER A 919 25.88 -8.20 -9.15
N HIS A 920 25.18 -7.15 -8.68
CA HIS A 920 25.73 -5.82 -8.40
C HIS A 920 26.77 -5.85 -7.27
N ARG A 921 26.51 -6.58 -6.17
CA ARG A 921 27.47 -6.71 -5.06
C ARG A 921 28.75 -7.43 -5.47
N LEU A 922 28.67 -8.45 -6.34
CA LEU A 922 29.85 -9.14 -6.87
C LEU A 922 30.68 -8.22 -7.77
N LYS A 923 30.05 -7.48 -8.69
CA LYS A 923 30.72 -6.43 -9.49
C LYS A 923 31.40 -5.40 -8.58
N LYS A 924 30.69 -4.82 -7.62
CA LYS A 924 31.27 -3.85 -6.68
C LYS A 924 32.44 -4.42 -5.87
N PHE A 925 32.39 -5.71 -5.50
CA PHE A 925 33.49 -6.38 -4.79
C PHE A 925 34.71 -6.56 -5.70
N HIS A 926 34.51 -6.96 -6.96
CA HIS A 926 35.58 -7.07 -7.97
C HIS A 926 36.25 -5.72 -8.21
N ASN A 927 35.49 -4.67 -8.54
CA ASN A 927 35.97 -3.31 -8.75
C ASN A 927 36.63 -2.65 -7.51
N THR A 928 36.56 -3.27 -6.32
CA THR A 928 37.29 -2.80 -5.11
C THR A 928 38.60 -3.58 -4.89
N LEU A 929 38.74 -4.76 -5.50
CA LEU A 929 39.91 -5.63 -5.37
C LEU A 929 40.81 -5.65 -6.62
N PHE A 930 40.26 -5.37 -7.80
CA PHE A 930 40.95 -5.40 -9.09
C PHE A 930 40.83 -4.06 -9.84
N ASP A 931 41.79 -3.77 -10.73
CA ASP A 931 41.71 -2.66 -11.68
C ASP A 931 40.94 -3.04 -12.97
N ASP A 932 40.76 -2.06 -13.87
CA ASP A 932 40.09 -2.25 -15.17
C ASP A 932 40.82 -3.23 -16.13
N LYS A 933 41.99 -3.74 -15.74
CA LYS A 933 42.80 -4.74 -16.45
C LYS A 933 42.92 -6.05 -15.66
N GLY A 934 42.04 -6.23 -14.67
CA GLY A 934 41.95 -7.41 -13.83
C GLY A 934 43.08 -7.60 -12.81
N LYS A 935 44.01 -6.66 -12.66
CA LYS A 935 45.18 -6.79 -11.79
C LYS A 935 44.85 -6.46 -10.34
N GLU A 936 45.52 -7.13 -9.41
CA GLU A 936 45.32 -6.90 -7.97
C GLU A 936 45.60 -5.45 -7.58
N THR A 937 44.60 -4.78 -7.01
CA THR A 937 44.75 -3.46 -6.40
C THR A 937 45.77 -3.48 -5.26
N ARG A 938 46.29 -2.30 -4.93
CA ARG A 938 47.08 -2.09 -3.71
C ARG A 938 46.35 -2.58 -2.44
N LEU A 939 45.02 -2.43 -2.38
CA LEU A 939 44.21 -2.82 -1.22
C LEU A 939 44.29 -4.34 -0.96
N LEU A 940 44.15 -5.18 -1.99
CA LEU A 940 44.28 -6.64 -1.85
C LEU A 940 45.72 -7.04 -1.47
N ASN A 941 46.70 -6.43 -2.13
CA ASN A 941 48.13 -6.66 -1.83
C ASN A 941 48.49 -6.32 -0.38
N ASP A 942 48.00 -5.19 0.14
CA ASP A 942 48.28 -4.77 1.50
C ASP A 942 47.56 -5.65 2.54
N PHE A 943 46.34 -6.13 2.28
CA PHE A 943 45.70 -7.17 3.11
C PHE A 943 46.50 -8.48 3.15
N ARG A 944 47.04 -8.93 2.01
CA ARG A 944 47.89 -10.13 1.92
C ARG A 944 49.17 -9.96 2.75
N LYS A 945 49.83 -8.79 2.69
CA LYS A 945 51.02 -8.47 3.54
C LYS A 945 50.71 -8.52 5.04
N ILE A 946 49.49 -8.18 5.44
CA ILE A 946 49.03 -8.25 6.85
C ILE A 946 48.63 -9.69 7.25
N GLY A 947 48.55 -10.63 6.30
CA GLY A 947 48.21 -12.03 6.52
C GLY A 947 46.73 -12.37 6.32
N PHE A 948 45.91 -11.43 5.84
CA PHE A 948 44.52 -11.70 5.47
C PHE A 948 44.44 -12.39 4.10
N ASN A 949 44.30 -13.71 4.10
CA ASN A 949 43.95 -14.46 2.89
C ASN A 949 42.45 -14.34 2.54
N PRO A 950 42.04 -14.66 1.30
CA PRO A 950 40.64 -14.55 0.83
C PRO A 950 39.58 -15.13 1.78
N LYS A 951 39.83 -16.34 2.31
CA LYS A 951 38.93 -16.97 3.29
C LYS A 951 38.79 -16.16 4.58
N SER A 952 39.89 -15.61 5.08
CA SER A 952 39.93 -14.81 6.32
C SER A 952 39.18 -13.48 6.14
N LEU A 953 39.37 -12.82 5.00
CA LEU A 953 38.73 -11.56 4.63
C LEU A 953 37.21 -11.72 4.46
N CYS A 954 36.76 -12.74 3.70
CA CYS A 954 35.33 -13.03 3.53
C CYS A 954 34.66 -13.46 4.84
N SER A 955 35.34 -14.24 5.68
CA SER A 955 34.83 -14.69 6.98
C SER A 955 34.43 -13.51 7.87
N ILE A 956 35.30 -12.49 7.93
CA ILE A 956 35.11 -11.29 8.75
C ILE A 956 34.00 -10.39 8.19
N LEU A 957 34.08 -10.04 6.91
CA LEU A 957 33.22 -9.02 6.31
C LEU A 957 31.82 -9.56 5.95
N SER A 958 31.68 -10.85 5.67
CA SER A 958 30.43 -11.62 5.46
C SER A 958 29.15 -10.80 5.19
N ALA A 959 28.88 -10.48 3.92
CA ALA A 959 27.84 -9.57 3.40
C ALA A 959 28.19 -8.06 3.36
N SER A 960 29.32 -7.62 3.90
CA SER A 960 29.67 -6.19 4.08
C SER A 960 30.80 -5.70 3.16
N VAL A 961 30.66 -5.94 1.85
CA VAL A 961 31.60 -5.49 0.79
C VAL A 961 32.00 -4.01 0.92
N SER A 962 31.04 -3.14 1.27
CA SER A 962 31.25 -1.70 1.43
C SER A 962 32.23 -1.30 2.55
N SER A 963 32.46 -2.20 3.51
CA SER A 963 33.32 -1.94 4.68
C SER A 963 34.78 -2.33 4.45
N LEU A 964 35.09 -2.89 3.27
CA LEU A 964 36.42 -3.37 2.89
C LEU A 964 37.48 -2.26 2.91
N GLY A 965 37.17 -1.07 2.38
CA GLY A 965 38.05 0.10 2.41
C GLY A 965 38.30 0.58 3.84
N GLN A 966 37.23 0.84 4.60
CA GLN A 966 37.31 1.25 6.00
C GLN A 966 38.13 0.28 6.87
N PHE A 967 38.08 -1.02 6.58
CA PHE A 967 38.88 -2.04 7.29
C PHE A 967 40.36 -2.03 6.84
N HIS A 968 40.66 -1.73 5.57
CA HIS A 968 42.02 -1.53 5.07
C HIS A 968 42.66 -0.28 5.70
N ASP A 969 41.93 0.84 5.71
CA ASP A 969 42.35 2.09 6.34
C ASP A 969 42.63 1.88 7.83
N PHE A 970 41.71 1.21 8.54
CA PHE A 970 41.88 0.88 9.96
C PHE A 970 43.13 0.03 10.19
N CYS A 971 43.30 -1.09 9.46
CA CYS A 971 44.47 -1.96 9.57
C CYS A 971 45.78 -1.27 9.16
N SER A 972 45.71 -0.18 8.39
CA SER A 972 46.88 0.62 8.02
C SER A 972 47.37 1.54 9.15
N THR A 973 46.53 1.85 10.15
CA THR A 973 46.90 2.70 11.30
C THR A 973 47.98 2.09 12.19
N LYS A 974 48.77 2.94 12.88
CA LYS A 974 49.73 2.50 13.91
C LYS A 974 49.06 1.67 15.02
N LYS A 975 47.87 2.08 15.48
CA LYS A 975 47.18 1.43 16.61
C LYS A 975 46.63 0.04 16.25
N ALA A 976 46.02 -0.14 15.07
CA ALA A 976 45.58 -1.46 14.63
C ALA A 976 46.75 -2.44 14.37
N LYS A 977 47.88 -1.93 13.87
CA LYS A 977 49.11 -2.74 13.73
C LYS A 977 49.62 -3.24 15.07
N ALA A 978 49.62 -2.39 16.11
CA ALA A 978 49.91 -2.82 17.47
C ALA A 978 48.92 -3.92 17.94
N TYR A 979 47.61 -3.75 17.75
CA TYR A 979 46.62 -4.77 18.12
C TYR A 979 46.92 -6.14 17.50
N LEU A 980 47.19 -6.18 16.20
CA LEU A 980 47.51 -7.43 15.48
C LEU A 980 48.84 -8.05 15.95
N ILE A 981 49.84 -7.24 16.33
CA ILE A 981 51.09 -7.72 16.94
C ILE A 981 50.81 -8.32 18.33
N HIS A 982 49.97 -7.70 19.16
CA HIS A 982 49.65 -8.19 20.50
C HIS A 982 48.91 -9.55 20.42
N PHE A 983 47.91 -9.64 19.54
CA PHE A 983 47.25 -10.92 19.23
C PHE A 983 48.22 -11.99 18.71
N SER A 984 49.15 -11.62 17.81
CA SER A 984 50.14 -12.57 17.27
C SER A 984 51.07 -13.09 18.36
N ARG A 985 51.58 -12.22 19.25
CA ARG A 985 52.41 -12.58 20.42
C ARG A 985 51.67 -13.53 21.37
N ALA A 986 50.36 -13.34 21.56
CA ALA A 986 49.52 -14.25 22.34
C ALA A 986 49.08 -15.52 21.58
N GLY A 987 49.51 -15.73 20.33
CA GLY A 987 49.19 -16.91 19.53
C GLY A 987 47.83 -16.88 18.80
N PHE A 988 47.12 -15.74 18.80
CA PHE A 988 45.93 -15.49 18.00
C PHE A 988 46.31 -15.07 16.57
N THR A 989 46.65 -16.05 15.73
CA THR A 989 46.94 -15.81 14.31
C THR A 989 45.71 -15.23 13.58
N ILE A 990 45.93 -14.56 12.44
CA ILE A 990 44.84 -13.99 11.61
C ILE A 990 43.73 -15.01 11.33
N LYS A 991 44.07 -16.28 11.06
CA LYS A 991 43.10 -17.38 10.88
C LYS A 991 42.20 -17.60 12.11
N LYS A 992 42.75 -17.50 13.33
CA LYS A 992 42.00 -17.63 14.60
C LYS A 992 41.11 -16.40 14.81
N LEU A 993 41.67 -15.18 14.64
CA LEU A 993 40.91 -13.94 14.71
C LEU A 993 39.74 -13.92 13.72
N SER A 994 39.94 -14.38 12.49
CA SER A 994 38.89 -14.48 11.47
C SER A 994 37.84 -15.57 11.72
N ASN A 995 38.09 -16.50 12.65
CA ASN A 995 37.06 -17.44 13.14
C ASN A 995 36.25 -16.81 14.28
N ILE A 996 36.92 -16.06 15.17
CA ILE A 996 36.30 -15.33 16.28
C ILE A 996 35.40 -14.21 15.74
N LEU A 997 35.97 -13.34 14.92
CA LEU A 997 35.33 -12.16 14.32
C LEU A 997 34.55 -12.50 13.03
N HIS A 998 34.25 -13.78 12.79
CA HIS A 998 33.40 -14.20 11.68
C HIS A 998 32.01 -13.53 11.82
N GLY A 999 31.53 -12.88 10.75
CA GLY A 999 30.25 -12.18 10.77
C GLY A 999 30.26 -10.81 11.46
N ALA A 1000 31.43 -10.23 11.79
CA ALA A 1000 31.52 -8.88 12.36
C ALA A 1000 31.06 -7.77 11.39
N ARG A 1001 31.05 -8.03 10.07
CA ARG A 1001 30.48 -7.15 9.03
C ARG A 1001 31.07 -5.74 9.09
N ALA A 1002 30.25 -4.70 8.96
CA ALA A 1002 30.66 -3.30 9.08
C ALA A 1002 31.21 -2.93 10.46
N SER A 1003 30.93 -3.73 11.49
CA SER A 1003 31.42 -3.51 12.86
C SER A 1003 32.79 -4.16 13.13
N ILE A 1004 33.53 -4.60 12.10
CA ILE A 1004 34.85 -5.23 12.31
C ILE A 1004 35.84 -4.31 13.04
N CYS A 1005 35.92 -3.03 12.70
CA CYS A 1005 36.93 -2.14 13.28
C CYS A 1005 36.69 -1.88 14.79
N SER A 1006 35.43 -1.84 15.23
CA SER A 1006 35.09 -1.84 16.65
C SER A 1006 35.28 -3.23 17.26
N ALA A 1007 34.73 -4.29 16.67
CA ALA A 1007 34.84 -5.66 17.20
C ALA A 1007 36.30 -6.10 17.44
N LEU A 1008 37.23 -5.80 16.54
CA LEU A 1008 38.66 -6.09 16.70
C LEU A 1008 39.32 -5.24 17.79
N LYS A 1009 38.93 -3.97 17.94
CA LYS A 1009 39.38 -3.09 19.02
C LYS A 1009 38.83 -3.55 20.38
N ASP A 1010 37.55 -3.84 20.46
CA ASP A 1010 36.87 -4.16 21.71
C ASP A 1010 37.29 -5.56 22.18
N PHE A 1011 37.54 -6.50 21.26
CA PHE A 1011 38.18 -7.79 21.58
C PHE A 1011 39.65 -7.63 22.00
N HIS A 1012 40.39 -6.67 21.43
CA HIS A 1012 41.75 -6.34 21.86
C HIS A 1012 41.77 -5.81 23.30
N ASN A 1013 40.93 -4.81 23.60
CA ASN A 1013 40.77 -4.19 24.92
C ASN A 1013 40.30 -5.15 26.04
N VAL A 1014 39.80 -6.35 25.70
CA VAL A 1014 39.46 -7.41 26.68
C VAL A 1014 40.62 -8.37 26.90
N CYS A 1015 41.45 -8.60 25.87
CA CYS A 1015 42.59 -9.50 25.91
C CYS A 1015 43.89 -8.83 26.41
N PHE A 1016 44.05 -7.52 26.21
CA PHE A 1016 45.28 -6.79 26.53
C PHE A 1016 45.07 -5.43 27.21
N ASP A 1017 46.09 -4.97 27.93
CA ASP A 1017 46.23 -3.58 28.36
C ASP A 1017 46.74 -2.66 27.21
N GLU A 1018 46.97 -1.38 27.51
CA GLU A 1018 47.45 -0.41 26.52
C GLU A 1018 48.89 -0.68 26.07
N GLN A 1019 49.71 -1.29 26.92
CA GLN A 1019 51.10 -1.66 26.70
C GLN A 1019 51.23 -2.96 25.89
N GLY A 1020 50.17 -3.77 25.84
CA GLY A 1020 50.11 -5.04 25.13
C GLY A 1020 50.42 -6.29 25.95
N ASN A 1021 50.40 -6.19 27.28
CA ASN A 1021 50.43 -7.35 28.17
C ASN A 1021 49.03 -7.99 28.21
N ASN A 1022 48.97 -9.29 28.48
CA ASN A 1022 47.70 -9.99 28.69
C ASN A 1022 46.94 -9.40 29.89
N THR A 1023 45.64 -9.17 29.75
CA THR A 1023 44.77 -8.90 30.91
C THR A 1023 44.71 -10.10 31.86
N GLN A 1024 44.31 -9.88 33.10
CA GLN A 1024 44.07 -10.96 34.07
C GLN A 1024 43.13 -12.04 33.49
N LEU A 1025 42.05 -11.61 32.84
CA LEU A 1025 41.08 -12.48 32.16
C LEU A 1025 41.73 -13.44 31.15
N LEU A 1026 42.69 -12.97 30.34
CA LEU A 1026 43.39 -13.82 29.38
C LEU A 1026 44.41 -14.73 30.07
N ASN A 1027 45.08 -14.22 31.11
CA ASN A 1027 46.01 -15.01 31.92
C ASN A 1027 45.31 -16.14 32.70
N ASP A 1028 44.10 -15.93 33.20
CA ASP A 1028 43.31 -16.97 33.88
C ASP A 1028 43.00 -18.14 32.95
N PHE A 1029 42.52 -17.83 31.73
CA PHE A 1029 42.31 -18.86 30.71
C PHE A 1029 43.61 -19.56 30.33
N TYR A 1030 44.74 -18.84 30.23
CA TYR A 1030 46.02 -19.45 29.86
C TYR A 1030 46.58 -20.33 30.99
N ARG A 1031 46.41 -19.95 32.26
CA ARG A 1031 46.69 -20.78 33.45
C ARG A 1031 45.81 -22.04 33.48
N ALA A 1032 44.53 -21.92 33.09
CA ALA A 1032 43.62 -23.05 32.91
C ALA A 1032 43.85 -23.86 31.61
N GLY A 1033 44.90 -23.57 30.84
CA GLY A 1033 45.27 -24.31 29.60
C GLY A 1033 44.45 -23.95 28.36
N PHE A 1034 43.52 -22.99 28.44
CA PHE A 1034 42.78 -22.45 27.29
C PHE A 1034 43.63 -21.44 26.52
N THR A 1035 44.63 -21.95 25.80
CA THR A 1035 45.41 -21.14 24.86
C THR A 1035 44.53 -20.58 23.73
N ALA A 1036 45.10 -19.68 22.91
CA ALA A 1036 44.40 -19.08 21.77
C ALA A 1036 43.69 -20.07 20.82
N SER A 1037 44.07 -21.36 20.76
CA SER A 1037 43.40 -22.33 19.88
C SER A 1037 42.05 -22.83 20.46
N PRO A 1038 41.97 -23.41 21.68
CA PRO A 1038 40.70 -23.62 22.39
C PRO A 1038 39.80 -22.38 22.43
N LEU A 1039 40.33 -21.21 22.80
CA LEU A 1039 39.53 -19.98 22.86
C LEU A 1039 38.94 -19.60 21.50
N SER A 1040 39.72 -19.70 20.41
CA SER A 1040 39.20 -19.42 19.06
C SER A 1040 38.16 -20.42 18.55
N THR A 1041 38.02 -21.57 19.22
CA THR A 1041 37.05 -22.62 18.91
C THR A 1041 35.72 -22.37 19.63
N ILE A 1042 35.80 -21.99 20.92
CA ILE A 1042 34.66 -21.56 21.75
C ILE A 1042 34.04 -20.27 21.22
N LEU A 1043 34.87 -19.25 20.99
CA LEU A 1043 34.49 -17.94 20.45
C LEU A 1043 34.22 -17.96 18.92
N GLY A 1044 34.23 -19.13 18.28
CA GLY A 1044 34.00 -19.25 16.84
C GLY A 1044 32.61 -18.74 16.45
N MET A 1045 32.54 -17.82 15.48
CA MET A 1045 31.34 -17.10 15.06
C MET A 1045 30.75 -16.13 16.12
N ALA A 1046 31.55 -15.64 17.05
CA ALA A 1046 31.13 -14.61 18.01
C ALA A 1046 30.97 -13.21 17.37
N GLY A 1047 31.68 -12.93 16.28
CA GLY A 1047 31.55 -11.71 15.49
C GLY A 1047 31.80 -10.43 16.29
N ASN A 1048 30.85 -9.50 16.21
CA ASN A 1048 30.85 -8.26 16.99
C ASN A 1048 30.70 -8.48 18.52
N ASN A 1049 30.18 -9.62 18.95
CA ASN A 1049 29.96 -9.95 20.36
C ASN A 1049 31.16 -10.71 21.00
N SER A 1050 32.27 -10.88 20.27
CA SER A 1050 33.47 -11.58 20.76
C SER A 1050 33.99 -11.08 22.11
N ALA A 1051 33.99 -9.77 22.34
CA ALA A 1051 34.42 -9.16 23.61
C ALA A 1051 33.47 -9.46 24.79
N SER A 1052 32.14 -9.40 24.57
CA SER A 1052 31.13 -9.65 25.61
C SER A 1052 30.96 -11.14 25.90
N ILE A 1053 30.98 -11.98 24.87
CA ILE A 1053 30.95 -13.45 25.00
C ILE A 1053 32.17 -13.94 25.79
N LEU A 1054 33.37 -13.42 25.52
CA LEU A 1054 34.57 -13.79 26.28
C LEU A 1054 34.49 -13.33 27.76
N LYS A 1055 34.02 -12.10 28.04
CA LYS A 1055 33.80 -11.62 29.42
C LYS A 1055 32.80 -12.48 30.19
N ASN A 1056 31.66 -12.82 29.58
CA ASN A 1056 30.62 -13.59 30.25
C ASN A 1056 31.04 -15.07 30.43
N PHE A 1057 31.82 -15.62 29.48
CA PHE A 1057 32.41 -16.95 29.62
C PHE A 1057 33.50 -17.00 30.72
N HIS A 1058 34.32 -15.96 30.88
CA HIS A 1058 35.26 -15.84 32.02
C HIS A 1058 34.49 -15.88 33.35
N LYS A 1059 33.48 -15.04 33.51
CA LYS A 1059 32.58 -15.07 34.69
C LYS A 1059 31.94 -16.45 34.94
N SER A 1060 31.60 -17.19 33.87
CA SER A 1060 30.98 -18.51 33.98
C SER A 1060 31.97 -19.60 34.43
N CYS A 1061 33.23 -19.50 33.99
CA CYS A 1061 34.29 -20.47 34.30
C CYS A 1061 34.93 -20.24 35.67
N PHE A 1062 35.11 -18.98 36.07
CA PHE A 1062 35.88 -18.55 37.25
C PHE A 1062 35.01 -17.87 38.32
N ASN A 1063 33.71 -18.23 38.40
CA ASN A 1063 32.88 -17.90 39.55
C ASN A 1063 33.27 -18.72 40.79
N GLU A 1064 32.72 -18.36 41.95
CA GLU A 1064 32.95 -19.03 43.24
C GLU A 1064 32.61 -20.53 43.21
N ARG A 1065 31.64 -20.93 42.39
CA ARG A 1065 31.24 -22.34 42.20
C ARG A 1065 32.22 -23.13 41.34
N ASN A 1066 33.20 -22.45 40.74
CA ASN A 1066 34.41 -23.00 40.12
C ASN A 1066 34.15 -24.16 39.13
N TYR A 1067 33.06 -24.07 38.38
CA TYR A 1067 32.57 -25.14 37.51
C TYR A 1067 33.62 -25.66 36.51
N LEU A 1068 34.57 -24.81 36.08
CA LEU A 1068 35.64 -25.22 35.18
C LEU A 1068 36.57 -26.25 35.83
N ASN A 1069 36.85 -26.15 37.13
CA ASN A 1069 37.69 -27.11 37.83
C ASN A 1069 37.04 -28.50 37.92
N HIS A 1070 35.71 -28.61 37.95
CA HIS A 1070 35.02 -29.91 37.95
C HIS A 1070 35.27 -30.64 36.62
N PHE A 1071 35.22 -29.93 35.49
CA PHE A 1071 35.65 -30.47 34.19
C PHE A 1071 37.15 -30.82 34.20
N LEU A 1072 38.02 -29.88 34.57
CA LEU A 1072 39.48 -30.07 34.46
C LEU A 1072 40.05 -31.10 35.45
N ALA A 1073 39.32 -31.47 36.50
CA ALA A 1073 39.65 -32.62 37.36
C ALA A 1073 39.57 -33.95 36.58
N GLU A 1074 38.61 -34.09 35.67
CA GLU A 1074 38.42 -35.30 34.84
C GLU A 1074 39.33 -35.28 33.60
N LYS A 1075 40.64 -35.19 33.86
CA LYS A 1075 41.72 -34.95 32.88
C LYS A 1075 41.75 -35.89 31.68
N LYS A 1076 41.22 -37.12 31.82
CA LYS A 1076 41.12 -38.11 30.72
C LYS A 1076 40.03 -37.78 29.69
N LEU A 1077 39.02 -36.99 30.05
CA LEU A 1077 37.88 -36.66 29.20
C LEU A 1077 37.84 -35.18 28.83
N PHE A 1078 37.91 -34.27 29.81
CA PHE A 1078 37.72 -32.83 29.61
C PHE A 1078 39.03 -32.03 29.69
N THR A 1079 39.92 -32.25 28.73
CA THR A 1079 41.00 -31.28 28.46
C THR A 1079 40.40 -29.96 27.92
N PRO A 1080 41.11 -28.81 28.02
CA PRO A 1080 40.66 -27.55 27.42
C PRO A 1080 40.30 -27.67 25.93
N THR A 1081 41.07 -28.48 25.18
CA THR A 1081 40.78 -28.82 23.78
C THR A 1081 39.46 -29.57 23.63
N ASN A 1082 39.24 -30.64 24.42
CA ASN A 1082 38.02 -31.45 24.36
C ASN A 1082 36.79 -30.64 24.78
N LEU A 1083 36.89 -29.82 25.83
CA LEU A 1083 35.81 -28.94 26.26
C LEU A 1083 35.51 -27.87 25.20
N SER A 1084 36.53 -27.31 24.53
CA SER A 1084 36.34 -26.38 23.41
C SER A 1084 35.67 -27.00 22.18
N ARG A 1085 35.80 -28.32 21.97
CA ARG A 1085 35.06 -29.08 20.94
C ARG A 1085 33.59 -29.23 21.30
N VAL A 1086 33.27 -29.52 22.57
CA VAL A 1086 31.87 -29.60 23.04
C VAL A 1086 31.17 -28.24 23.02
N LEU A 1087 31.90 -27.16 23.31
CA LEU A 1087 31.41 -25.77 23.33
C LEU A 1087 31.61 -25.02 21.98
N HIS A 1088 31.96 -25.71 20.90
CA HIS A 1088 32.25 -25.12 19.60
C HIS A 1088 31.01 -24.44 18.98
N ARG A 1089 31.14 -23.17 18.56
CA ARG A 1089 30.07 -22.36 17.91
C ARG A 1089 28.78 -22.22 18.72
N VAL A 1090 28.85 -22.24 20.04
CA VAL A 1090 27.68 -21.94 20.88
C VAL A 1090 27.33 -20.45 20.84
N GLY A 1091 28.32 -19.56 20.67
CA GLY A 1091 28.10 -18.13 20.46
C GLY A 1091 27.52 -17.42 21.70
N LEU A 1092 26.48 -16.61 21.52
CA LEU A 1092 25.85 -15.83 22.60
C LEU A 1092 25.39 -16.69 23.79
N SER A 1093 24.94 -17.92 23.55
CA SER A 1093 24.42 -18.83 24.57
C SER A 1093 25.49 -19.50 25.45
N ILE A 1094 26.79 -19.16 25.27
CA ILE A 1094 27.92 -19.92 25.83
C ILE A 1094 27.82 -20.19 27.34
N CYS A 1095 27.36 -19.22 28.13
CA CYS A 1095 27.22 -19.34 29.58
C CYS A 1095 26.17 -20.39 29.94
N SER A 1096 24.93 -20.19 29.48
CA SER A 1096 23.80 -21.12 29.69
C SER A 1096 24.08 -22.54 29.18
N ALA A 1097 24.91 -22.68 28.14
CA ALA A 1097 25.30 -23.96 27.58
C ALA A 1097 26.42 -24.64 28.39
N PHE A 1098 27.38 -23.87 28.92
CA PHE A 1098 28.41 -24.35 29.82
C PHE A 1098 27.80 -24.80 31.16
N GLU A 1099 26.86 -24.03 31.71
CA GLU A 1099 26.12 -24.37 32.91
C GLU A 1099 25.21 -25.60 32.73
N LYS A 1100 24.49 -25.71 31.59
CA LYS A 1100 23.71 -26.92 31.27
C LYS A 1100 24.60 -28.13 30.98
N LEU A 1101 25.77 -27.95 30.37
CA LEU A 1101 26.76 -29.00 30.21
C LEU A 1101 27.31 -29.46 31.58
N HIS A 1102 27.56 -28.52 32.48
CA HIS A 1102 27.98 -28.81 33.86
C HIS A 1102 26.93 -29.64 34.56
N GLY A 1103 25.67 -29.19 34.62
CA GLY A 1103 24.56 -29.93 35.23
C GLY A 1103 24.18 -31.26 34.55
N PHE A 1104 24.67 -31.56 33.34
CA PHE A 1104 24.61 -32.90 32.77
C PHE A 1104 25.75 -33.80 33.24
N CYS A 1105 26.93 -33.25 33.51
CA CYS A 1105 28.16 -33.97 33.80
C CYS A 1105 28.46 -34.14 35.29
N PHE A 1106 28.13 -33.12 36.09
CA PHE A 1106 28.45 -33.02 37.51
C PHE A 1106 27.26 -32.45 38.30
N ASP A 1107 27.23 -32.72 39.59
CA ASP A 1107 26.35 -32.01 40.53
C ASP A 1107 26.98 -30.70 41.04
N LYS A 1108 26.27 -30.02 41.96
CA LYS A 1108 26.71 -28.75 42.56
C LYS A 1108 28.04 -28.85 43.33
N THR A 1109 28.39 -30.04 43.84
CA THR A 1109 29.64 -30.31 44.59
C THR A 1109 30.78 -30.79 43.69
N GLY A 1110 30.51 -31.13 42.43
CA GLY A 1110 31.50 -31.60 41.47
C GLY A 1110 31.66 -33.12 41.39
N SER A 1111 30.83 -33.87 42.12
CA SER A 1111 30.68 -35.31 41.91
C SER A 1111 30.02 -35.60 40.55
N LYS A 1112 30.43 -36.69 39.90
CA LYS A 1112 29.96 -37.09 38.56
C LYS A 1112 28.51 -37.55 38.63
N THR A 1113 27.67 -37.07 37.72
CA THR A 1113 26.30 -37.59 37.59
C THR A 1113 26.30 -39.04 37.12
N ASP A 1114 25.24 -39.78 37.43
CA ASP A 1114 25.01 -41.11 36.84
C ASP A 1114 24.96 -41.07 35.31
N TYR A 1115 24.53 -39.94 34.73
CA TYR A 1115 24.56 -39.75 33.29
C TYR A 1115 25.99 -39.75 32.74
N LEU A 1116 26.93 -39.05 33.39
CA LEU A 1116 28.35 -39.08 33.00
C LEU A 1116 28.99 -40.44 33.30
N ASN A 1117 28.70 -41.05 34.44
CA ASN A 1117 29.25 -42.37 34.81
C ASN A 1117 28.80 -43.44 33.81
N ASN A 1118 27.53 -43.46 33.40
CA ASN A 1118 27.02 -44.38 32.37
C ASN A 1118 27.57 -44.07 30.97
N LEU A 1119 27.83 -42.79 30.63
CA LEU A 1119 28.54 -42.46 29.39
C LEU A 1119 29.97 -43.01 29.41
N ILE A 1120 30.73 -42.78 30.48
CA ILE A 1120 32.12 -43.26 30.66
C ILE A 1120 32.21 -44.79 30.64
N LYS A 1121 31.28 -45.49 31.30
CA LYS A 1121 31.27 -46.96 31.37
C LYS A 1121 31.06 -47.63 30.00
N ASN A 1122 30.26 -47.00 29.13
CA ASN A 1122 29.71 -47.66 27.94
C ASN A 1122 30.23 -47.11 26.59
N ASN A 1123 31.10 -46.09 26.57
CA ASN A 1123 31.46 -45.37 25.34
C ASN A 1123 32.93 -44.96 25.27
N SER A 1124 33.47 -44.79 24.06
CA SER A 1124 34.78 -44.18 23.85
C SER A 1124 34.77 -42.68 24.19
N PRO A 1125 35.89 -42.05 24.60
CA PRO A 1125 35.94 -40.62 24.88
C PRO A 1125 35.46 -39.72 23.72
N ASN A 1126 35.71 -40.10 22.47
CA ASN A 1126 35.16 -39.38 21.30
C ASN A 1126 33.64 -39.47 21.25
N THR A 1127 33.08 -40.66 21.41
CA THR A 1127 31.63 -40.91 21.43
C THR A 1127 30.93 -40.14 22.56
N ILE A 1128 31.57 -40.02 23.73
CA ILE A 1128 31.08 -39.22 24.86
C ILE A 1128 31.06 -37.74 24.48
N LEU A 1129 32.18 -37.20 23.97
CA LEU A 1129 32.28 -35.78 23.59
C LEU A 1129 31.28 -35.40 22.48
N ASP A 1130 31.06 -36.28 21.50
CA ASP A 1130 30.07 -36.04 20.43
C ASP A 1130 28.62 -36.15 20.94
N THR A 1131 28.36 -36.98 21.96
CA THR A 1131 27.06 -37.06 22.64
C THR A 1131 26.79 -35.81 23.47
N LEU A 1132 27.80 -35.31 24.20
CA LEU A 1132 27.71 -34.06 24.96
C LEU A 1132 27.58 -32.85 24.04
N TYR A 1133 28.32 -32.80 22.92
CA TYR A 1133 28.14 -31.78 21.88
C TYR A 1133 26.70 -31.78 21.35
N LYS A 1134 26.12 -32.96 21.04
CA LYS A 1134 24.71 -33.07 20.60
C LYS A 1134 23.71 -32.62 21.67
N LYS A 1135 24.00 -32.81 22.97
CA LYS A 1135 23.17 -32.24 24.06
C LYS A 1135 23.29 -30.71 24.11
N VAL A 1136 24.50 -30.16 24.00
CA VAL A 1136 24.74 -28.71 23.96
C VAL A 1136 24.11 -28.07 22.71
N GLU A 1137 24.16 -28.73 21.56
CA GLU A 1137 23.52 -28.26 20.32
C GLU A 1137 21.98 -28.22 20.42
N LYS A 1138 21.36 -29.04 21.29
CA LYS A 1138 19.92 -28.90 21.60
C LYS A 1138 19.62 -27.63 22.41
N VAL A 1139 20.51 -27.21 23.32
CA VAL A 1139 20.36 -25.93 24.05
C VAL A 1139 20.33 -24.75 23.09
N LYS A 1140 21.14 -24.80 22.02
CA LYS A 1140 21.18 -23.81 20.93
C LYS A 1140 19.91 -23.78 20.05
N LYS A 1141 19.04 -24.78 20.12
CA LYS A 1141 17.82 -24.92 19.30
C LYS A 1141 16.52 -24.61 20.05
N ALA A 1142 16.58 -24.36 21.35
CA ALA A 1142 15.42 -23.85 22.10
C ALA A 1142 15.23 -22.34 21.83
N PRO A 1143 13.99 -21.85 21.60
CA PRO A 1143 13.72 -20.42 21.56
C PRO A 1143 14.12 -19.75 22.89
N SER A 1144 14.71 -18.56 22.82
CA SER A 1144 15.13 -17.79 24.00
C SER A 1144 13.95 -17.02 24.63
N ALA A 1145 12.90 -17.74 25.01
CA ALA A 1145 12.00 -17.25 26.06
C ALA A 1145 12.71 -17.38 27.42
N PHE A 1146 12.42 -16.47 28.36
CA PHE A 1146 13.05 -16.38 29.68
C PHE A 1146 14.58 -16.12 29.68
N LEU A 1147 14.95 -14.88 29.33
CA LEU A 1147 16.11 -14.19 29.91
C LEU A 1147 15.80 -12.69 30.10
N ASP A 1148 14.86 -12.43 31.00
CA ASP A 1148 14.81 -11.19 31.79
C ASP A 1148 14.71 -11.59 33.27
N GLU A 1149 15.05 -10.65 34.16
CA GLU A 1149 15.05 -10.79 35.63
C GLU A 1149 15.91 -11.93 36.24
N GLN A 1150 17.19 -11.62 36.43
CA GLN A 1150 17.93 -12.08 37.63
C GLN A 1150 18.28 -10.88 38.51
N ASN A 1151 17.26 -10.34 39.19
CA ASN A 1151 17.48 -9.57 40.41
C ASN A 1151 17.63 -10.58 41.57
N ILE A 1152 18.87 -10.81 42.01
CA ILE A 1152 19.11 -11.35 43.35
C ILE A 1152 19.31 -10.14 44.26
N SER A 1153 18.48 -10.07 45.31
CA SER A 1153 18.49 -8.98 46.28
C SER A 1153 19.63 -9.15 47.29
N GLU A 1154 20.51 -8.17 47.36
CA GLU A 1154 21.24 -7.84 48.59
C GLU A 1154 21.03 -6.35 48.86
N GLU A 1155 20.44 -6.05 50.03
CA GLU A 1155 20.41 -4.70 50.57
C GLU A 1155 21.70 -4.45 51.36
N ASP A 1156 22.51 -3.47 50.96
CA ASP A 1156 22.86 -2.43 51.94
C ASP A 1156 23.28 -1.10 51.27
N LYS A 1157 23.29 -0.04 52.07
CA LYS A 1157 23.31 1.37 51.63
C LYS A 1157 24.72 1.91 51.46
N ILE A 1158 24.95 2.75 50.43
CA ILE A 1158 25.35 4.20 50.55
C ILE A 1158 25.88 4.80 49.22
N THR A 1159 25.54 6.08 49.00
CA THR A 1159 26.05 7.06 47.99
C THR A 1159 25.73 6.92 46.49
N ASN A 1160 25.51 8.08 45.87
CA ASN A 1160 25.12 8.27 44.48
C ASN A 1160 26.31 8.20 43.49
N SER A 1161 26.15 7.46 42.39
CA SER A 1161 26.63 7.90 41.07
C SER A 1161 25.76 7.26 39.97
N GLY A 1162 25.44 8.01 38.91
CA GLY A 1162 24.40 7.62 37.95
C GLY A 1162 24.92 6.91 36.70
N LEU A 1163 24.21 5.87 36.25
CA LEU A 1163 24.39 5.23 34.94
C LEU A 1163 23.04 4.96 34.27
N ASN A 1164 22.75 5.69 33.18
CA ASN A 1164 21.65 5.34 32.27
C ASN A 1164 22.12 4.30 31.24
N PRO A 1165 21.30 3.29 30.88
CA PRO A 1165 21.66 2.32 29.86
C PRO A 1165 21.64 2.89 28.43
N SER A 1166 22.55 2.35 27.63
CA SER A 1166 22.65 2.46 26.16
C SER A 1166 21.41 1.89 25.42
N SER A 1167 21.11 2.24 24.16
CA SER A 1167 21.60 3.32 23.28
C SER A 1167 20.74 3.40 22.00
N VAL A 1168 20.59 4.60 21.43
CA VAL A 1168 20.09 4.78 20.05
C VAL A 1168 21.06 5.71 19.30
N SER A 1169 21.31 5.43 18.02
CA SER A 1169 22.36 6.08 17.22
C SER A 1169 22.05 7.54 16.89
N GLY A 1170 22.79 8.46 17.51
CA GLY A 1170 22.76 9.89 17.20
C GLY A 1170 23.99 10.33 16.40
N ARG A 1171 23.78 11.00 15.25
CA ARG A 1171 24.86 11.71 14.55
C ARG A 1171 25.24 12.97 15.32
N THR A 1172 26.39 12.98 15.98
CA THR A 1172 26.94 14.17 16.62
C THR A 1172 27.37 15.21 15.60
N LYS A 1173 26.81 16.43 15.67
CA LYS A 1173 27.59 17.62 15.33
C LYS A 1173 28.59 17.87 16.46
N GLN A 1174 29.81 18.27 16.12
CA GLN A 1174 30.74 18.82 17.11
C GLN A 1174 30.55 20.33 17.17
N GLU A 1175 30.35 20.85 18.39
CA GLU A 1175 30.78 22.19 18.75
C GLU A 1175 31.97 22.04 19.70
N GLN A 1176 33.00 22.86 19.54
CA GLN A 1176 34.14 22.91 20.45
C GLN A 1176 34.22 24.32 21.04
N ASN A 1177 34.19 24.41 22.37
CA ASN A 1177 34.39 25.66 23.10
C ASN A 1177 35.84 25.74 23.61
N LEU A 1178 36.62 26.64 23.04
CA LEU A 1178 37.89 27.22 23.51
C LEU A 1178 38.10 28.50 22.67
N GLY A 1179 38.43 29.68 23.20
CA GLY A 1179 38.52 30.14 24.58
C GLY A 1179 39.26 31.48 24.67
N SER A 1180 38.99 32.29 25.71
CA SER A 1180 39.76 33.47 26.18
C SER A 1180 39.95 34.72 25.28
N LEU A 1181 39.71 35.91 25.90
CA LEU A 1181 40.40 37.21 25.74
C LEU A 1181 40.68 37.77 24.31
N GLN A 1182 40.18 38.96 23.93
CA GLN A 1182 40.76 40.26 24.34
C GLN A 1182 39.80 41.47 24.16
N GLN A 1183 40.28 42.67 24.53
CA GLN A 1183 39.57 43.97 24.51
C GLN A 1183 39.51 44.61 23.11
N GLY A 1184 38.60 45.58 22.90
CA GLY A 1184 38.60 46.40 21.69
C GLY A 1184 37.44 47.42 21.61
N ASP A 1185 37.67 48.65 22.06
CA ASP A 1185 36.78 49.79 21.81
C ASP A 1185 36.71 50.17 20.33
N SER A 1186 35.55 50.64 19.86
CA SER A 1186 35.45 51.99 19.27
C SER A 1186 34.03 52.39 18.83
N LYS A 1187 33.80 53.72 18.85
CA LYS A 1187 32.57 54.40 18.42
C LYS A 1187 32.72 54.84 16.96
N ILE A 1188 31.62 54.99 16.22
CA ILE A 1188 31.29 56.07 15.23
C ILE A 1188 30.01 55.65 14.46
N LYS A 1189 28.85 56.28 14.66
CA LYS A 1189 28.35 57.60 14.18
C LYS A 1189 28.07 57.72 12.67
N ARG A 1190 26.76 57.79 12.36
CA ARG A 1190 26.09 58.60 11.30
C ARG A 1190 26.60 58.56 9.85
N LYS A 1191 25.66 58.35 8.91
CA LYS A 1191 25.29 59.41 7.96
C LYS A 1191 23.87 59.30 7.40
N ILE A 1192 23.29 60.45 7.06
CA ILE A 1192 22.00 60.62 6.37
C ILE A 1192 22.27 61.38 5.07
N ARG A 1193 21.65 60.93 3.97
CA ARG A 1193 21.27 61.64 2.73
C ARG A 1193 20.14 60.76 2.13
N LYS A 1194 18.91 61.19 1.87
CA LYS A 1194 18.36 62.49 1.41
C LYS A 1194 18.82 62.83 -0.02
N GLY A 1195 17.92 62.53 -0.96
CA GLY A 1195 17.88 62.92 -2.37
C GLY A 1195 16.40 62.91 -2.78
N THR A 1196 15.97 63.82 -3.64
CA THR A 1196 14.54 64.17 -3.87
C THR A 1196 14.34 64.62 -5.31
N LEU A 1197 13.07 64.73 -5.74
CA LEU A 1197 12.52 65.29 -7.00
C LEU A 1197 12.05 64.24 -8.03
N ASN A 1198 10.97 64.46 -8.82
CA ASN A 1198 9.66 65.10 -8.52
C ASN A 1198 8.69 64.97 -9.73
N ARG A 1199 7.40 65.30 -9.48
CA ARG A 1199 6.40 65.80 -10.47
C ARG A 1199 5.78 64.73 -11.40
N GLY A 1200 4.47 64.74 -11.69
CA GLY A 1200 3.32 65.49 -11.13
C GLY A 1200 2.06 64.60 -11.19
N GLU A 1201 1.01 64.75 -10.37
CA GLU A 1201 0.17 65.93 -10.08
C GLU A 1201 -0.77 66.37 -11.21
N ASN A 1202 -2.00 65.84 -11.20
CA ASN A 1202 -3.25 66.56 -10.89
C ASN A 1202 -4.39 65.52 -10.68
N ARG A 1203 -5.23 65.56 -9.62
CA ARG A 1203 -6.22 66.57 -9.14
C ARG A 1203 -7.53 66.54 -9.98
N GLN A 1204 -8.75 66.63 -9.42
CA GLN A 1204 -9.19 66.97 -8.04
C GLN A 1204 -10.66 66.54 -7.74
N GLU A 1205 -10.99 66.31 -6.44
CA GLU A 1205 -12.29 66.61 -5.73
C GLU A 1205 -13.62 65.96 -6.22
N THR A 1206 -14.77 65.91 -5.49
CA THR A 1206 -15.30 66.39 -4.16
C THR A 1206 -16.57 65.54 -3.82
N THR A 1207 -17.16 65.37 -2.62
CA THR A 1207 -16.84 65.38 -1.16
C THR A 1207 -18.05 64.76 -0.40
N ASP A 1208 -17.96 64.63 0.94
CA ASP A 1208 -19.07 64.53 1.93
C ASP A 1208 -19.98 63.27 1.96
N GLY A 1209 -20.48 62.81 3.12
CA GLY A 1209 -20.25 63.24 4.51
C GLY A 1209 -21.14 62.49 5.54
N THR A 1210 -20.80 62.60 6.84
CA THR A 1210 -21.63 62.33 8.06
C THR A 1210 -22.42 61.00 8.15
N ASP A 1211 -22.01 60.07 9.02
CA ASP A 1211 -22.48 59.89 10.42
C ASP A 1211 -23.85 59.18 10.54
N ASP A 1212 -23.89 58.06 11.28
CA ASP A 1212 -24.73 57.98 12.48
C ASP A 1212 -24.37 56.77 13.37
N ASN A 1213 -24.49 56.96 14.68
CA ASN A 1213 -24.43 55.91 15.71
C ASN A 1213 -25.83 55.78 16.33
N PRO A 1214 -26.19 54.65 16.94
CA PRO A 1214 -26.66 54.80 18.33
C PRO A 1214 -26.20 53.71 19.29
N GLU A 1215 -26.00 54.12 20.54
CA GLU A 1215 -25.70 53.25 21.67
C GLU A 1215 -26.96 52.61 22.29
N THR A 1216 -26.72 51.57 23.10
CA THR A 1216 -27.48 51.16 24.31
C THR A 1216 -28.98 51.48 24.45
N TYR A 1217 -29.78 50.46 24.79
CA TYR A 1217 -30.20 50.23 26.20
C TYR A 1217 -31.12 49.00 26.33
N LEU A 1218 -30.77 48.06 27.21
CA LEU A 1218 -31.65 47.50 28.26
C LEU A 1218 -30.91 46.42 29.07
N ASN A 1219 -30.77 46.65 30.37
CA ASN A 1219 -30.50 45.60 31.36
C ASN A 1219 -31.84 45.18 31.98
N ASP A 1220 -32.01 43.91 32.30
CA ASP A 1220 -32.36 43.51 33.68
C ASP A 1220 -31.97 42.02 33.93
N PRO A 1221 -31.57 41.61 35.15
CA PRO A 1221 -31.11 40.24 35.44
C PRO A 1221 -32.12 39.47 36.34
N THR A 1222 -31.61 38.61 37.24
CA THR A 1222 -32.36 37.72 38.16
C THR A 1222 -33.07 36.54 37.45
N VAL A 1223 -33.13 35.31 37.99
CA VAL A 1223 -32.90 34.87 39.38
C VAL A 1223 -31.87 33.74 39.49
N ASP A 1224 -30.93 33.91 40.42
CA ASP A 1224 -30.10 32.85 41.00
C ASP A 1224 -30.82 32.21 42.20
N LYS A 1225 -30.92 30.88 42.26
CA LYS A 1225 -30.68 30.03 43.46
C LYS A 1225 -31.01 28.55 43.24
N GLN A 1226 -30.41 27.72 44.12
CA GLN A 1226 -30.44 26.26 44.18
C GLN A 1226 -29.63 25.57 43.06
N LEU A 1227 -28.59 24.77 43.34
CA LEU A 1227 -27.99 24.34 44.60
C LEU A 1227 -26.46 24.21 44.45
N GLN A 1228 -25.69 24.80 45.36
CA GLN A 1228 -24.26 24.49 45.56
C GLN A 1228 -23.87 24.68 47.02
N GLU A 1229 -24.09 23.66 47.87
CA GLU A 1229 -23.48 23.61 49.21
C GLU A 1229 -23.52 22.20 49.82
N SER A 1230 -22.41 21.44 49.71
CA SER A 1230 -22.06 20.35 50.64
C SER A 1230 -20.61 19.87 50.47
N CYS A 1231 -19.71 20.40 51.31
CA CYS A 1231 -18.51 19.76 51.89
C CYS A 1231 -17.60 18.86 51.01
N GLN A 1232 -16.60 19.49 50.40
CA GLN A 1232 -15.16 19.29 50.70
C GLN A 1232 -14.68 18.09 51.57
N THR A 1233 -13.56 17.49 51.12
CA THR A 1233 -12.49 16.82 51.92
C THR A 1233 -12.67 15.36 52.39
N ILE A 1234 -11.82 14.45 51.89
CA ILE A 1234 -10.79 13.71 52.65
C ILE A 1234 -9.89 12.87 51.69
N SER A 1235 -8.67 12.57 52.13
CA SER A 1235 -7.61 11.86 51.40
C SER A 1235 -7.86 10.35 51.24
N PHE A 1236 -7.62 9.80 50.04
CA PHE A 1236 -6.57 8.80 49.80
C PHE A 1236 -6.20 8.71 48.31
#